data_AF-A0A9E5B292-F1
#
_entry.id   AF-A0A9E5B292-F1
#
_cell.length_a   1.000
_cell.length_b   1.000
_cell.length_c   1.000
_cell.angle_alpha   90.00
_cell.angle_beta   90.00
_cell.angle_gamma   90.00
#
_symmetry.space_group_name_H-M   'P 1'
#
loop_
_entity.id
_entity.type
_entity.pdbx_description
1 polymer ?
#
loop_
_entity_poly.entity_id
_entity_poly.type
_entity_poly.pdbx_seq_one_letter_code
_entity_poly.pdbx_strand_id
1 'polypeptide(L)'
;MTPFILGHSEPIRFQEFYRVKKWILIAVAALGFDGGAGESRAAEAQTLTYQKDVLPLLQKYCYDCHGKGRRKADLALDAFKSEADIFKQHEIWEKVAQNLAANEMPPSGRTIPKPTHAERQLIVKWVQGTLEQHYRTARPDPGRVTVRRLNRQEYNNTMRDLVGVDIRPADEFPEDDTGYGFDTIGDVLSLSPLLMEKYLTAAEKVLDKAIVLPVKGAKAGPLPESHKRIFFRSWTPANKTEAAREIIGVFARRAFRRPVTTQETWRYLRLVAMAEEQNEPFEKGVKLALQAVLVSPHFLFRWELDGDPKNSKATRSLNDHELAARLSFFLWSSMPDDRLFELANKGQLRRNLEAEVRRMLKSPKANALMENFAGQWLQLRNLRTVAPDPKAFPSFNDKLRDDMRRETEMFFTYIMREDRSVLDFIKADYTFMNERLAQLYGFPRVKGEQFQKVSLAGTPRGGLLTQASVLTLTSNPTRTSPVKRGKYVLENILGTPPPPPPPNVPELNEEKALTGNMRQQMEQHRANPTCASCHSRMDPIGFGFENFNGIGIWRDTDGAQPINAADTLPSGQRFSGPAELTNLLLARKNDFAQCLSEKMLTYAIGRGMEFYDKPTVDAIAQQLEKKNYRFSTLIIAVVTSLPFDMKRGDGKQ
;
A
#
# COMPACT_ATOMS: atom_id res chain seq x y z
N MET A 1 67.18 -8.23 51.13
CA MET A 1 66.98 -6.77 51.29
C MET A 1 65.56 -6.44 50.87
N THR A 2 64.84 -5.72 51.71
CA THR A 2 63.44 -5.27 51.55
C THR A 2 63.41 -3.86 50.89
N PRO A 3 62.27 -3.22 50.56
CA PRO A 3 61.63 -3.33 49.23
C PRO A 3 61.27 -1.97 48.56
N PHE A 4 60.64 -2.03 47.37
CA PHE A 4 59.72 -1.01 46.80
C PHE A 4 58.81 -1.77 45.79
N ILE A 5 57.60 -2.25 46.10
CA ILE A 5 56.30 -1.63 46.46
C ILE A 5 55.49 -1.09 45.26
N LEU A 6 54.57 -1.96 44.81
CA LEU A 6 53.14 -1.79 44.41
C LEU A 6 52.67 -0.68 43.43
N GLY A 7 51.74 -1.09 42.54
CA GLY A 7 50.79 -0.21 41.83
C GLY A 7 49.88 -0.98 40.87
N HIS A 8 48.57 -1.04 41.14
CA HIS A 8 47.55 -1.79 40.36
C HIS A 8 46.53 -0.84 39.68
N SER A 9 45.64 -1.45 38.88
CA SER A 9 44.24 -1.03 38.57
C SER A 9 43.94 0.15 37.61
N GLU A 10 43.45 -0.24 36.41
CA GLU A 10 42.11 0.04 35.86
C GLU A 10 41.68 1.47 35.37
N PRO A 11 40.54 1.61 34.64
CA PRO A 11 40.45 2.54 33.51
C PRO A 11 39.64 3.82 33.74
N ILE A 12 39.70 4.70 32.73
CA ILE A 12 39.14 6.05 32.73
C ILE A 12 37.59 6.01 32.66
N ARG A 13 36.93 6.35 33.77
CA ARG A 13 35.63 7.04 33.77
C ARG A 13 35.87 8.54 33.91
N PHE A 14 35.10 9.36 33.19
CA PHE A 14 34.96 10.78 33.49
C PHE A 14 33.49 11.11 33.76
N GLN A 15 33.21 11.58 34.97
CA GLN A 15 31.91 12.10 35.39
C GLN A 15 32.15 13.27 36.36
N GLU A 16 31.25 14.26 36.33
CA GLU A 16 31.17 15.42 37.24
C GLU A 16 32.31 16.46 37.19
N PHE A 17 31.95 17.75 37.06
CA PHE A 17 32.26 18.77 38.08
C PHE A 17 31.41 20.06 37.91
N TYR A 18 30.37 20.22 38.75
CA TYR A 18 29.96 21.48 39.46
C TYR A 18 29.41 22.70 38.67
N ARG A 19 28.54 23.59 39.22
CA ARG A 19 27.52 23.52 40.32
C ARG A 19 26.67 24.84 40.38
N VAL A 20 25.40 24.72 40.82
CA VAL A 20 24.65 25.64 41.72
C VAL A 20 24.34 27.11 41.34
N LYS A 21 23.02 27.44 41.36
CA LYS A 21 22.40 28.38 42.33
C LYS A 21 20.90 28.12 42.49
N LYS A 22 20.40 28.13 43.74
CA LYS A 22 18.99 27.87 44.13
C LYS A 22 18.66 28.62 45.44
N TRP A 23 17.64 29.47 45.41
CA TRP A 23 16.99 30.22 46.50
C TRP A 23 15.72 30.87 45.87
N ILE A 24 14.57 31.12 46.51
CA ILE A 24 13.99 30.83 47.83
C ILE A 24 12.50 30.42 47.61
N LEU A 25 11.77 29.95 48.63
CA LEU A 25 10.33 29.67 48.59
C LEU A 25 9.67 30.25 49.87
N ILE A 26 8.42 30.76 49.77
CA ILE A 26 7.35 30.90 50.80
C ILE A 26 6.72 32.31 50.96
N ALA A 27 5.39 32.33 50.82
CA ALA A 27 4.33 33.21 51.34
C ALA A 27 4.36 34.76 51.18
N VAL A 28 3.39 35.26 50.40
CA VAL A 28 2.36 36.20 50.88
C VAL A 28 1.00 35.71 50.39
N ALA A 29 -0.01 35.71 51.27
CA ALA A 29 -1.39 35.40 50.92
C ALA A 29 -2.23 36.68 50.81
N ALA A 30 -3.36 36.58 50.10
CA ALA A 30 -4.46 37.54 50.05
C ALA A 30 -4.15 38.98 49.55
N LEU A 31 -4.44 39.21 48.26
CA LEU A 31 -5.28 40.34 47.84
C LEU A 31 -6.13 39.86 46.65
N GLY A 32 -7.45 40.00 46.76
CA GLY A 32 -8.38 39.50 45.76
C GLY A 32 -8.53 40.44 44.57
N PHE A 33 -8.69 39.86 43.38
CA PHE A 33 -9.37 40.51 42.27
C PHE A 33 -10.33 39.50 41.65
N ASP A 34 -11.62 39.80 41.79
CA ASP A 34 -12.73 39.02 41.23
C ASP A 34 -13.03 39.55 39.82
N GLY A 35 -13.39 38.67 38.87
CA GLY A 35 -13.66 39.12 37.50
C GLY A 35 -13.44 38.09 36.37
N GLY A 36 -14.43 37.21 36.16
CA GLY A 36 -14.82 36.83 34.80
C GLY A 36 -14.03 35.70 34.11
N ALA A 37 -13.91 34.53 34.74
CA ALA A 37 -13.60 33.30 34.00
C ALA A 37 -14.81 32.86 33.16
N GLY A 38 -14.81 33.18 31.87
CA GLY A 38 -15.71 32.55 30.89
C GLY A 38 -15.32 31.08 30.70
N GLU A 39 -15.99 30.16 31.40
CA GLU A 39 -15.71 28.73 31.31
C GLU A 39 -15.90 28.19 29.88
N SER A 40 -14.79 27.95 29.19
CA SER A 40 -14.78 27.11 28.00
C SER A 40 -15.13 25.67 28.39
N ARG A 41 -16.38 25.26 28.19
CA ARG A 41 -16.79 23.84 28.22
C ARG A 41 -16.16 23.06 27.06
N ALA A 42 -14.85 22.83 27.14
CA ALA A 42 -14.23 21.66 26.54
C ALA A 42 -14.70 20.46 27.36
N ALA A 43 -15.68 19.71 26.86
CA ALA A 43 -16.14 18.50 27.53
C ALA A 43 -15.00 17.47 27.55
N GLU A 44 -14.52 17.13 28.76
CA GLU A 44 -13.58 16.03 28.95
C GLU A 44 -14.22 14.74 28.43
N ALA A 45 -13.62 14.18 27.38
CA ALA A 45 -14.03 12.89 26.86
C ALA A 45 -13.66 11.81 27.88
N GLN A 46 -14.65 11.31 28.65
CA GLN A 46 -14.44 10.26 29.63
C GLN A 46 -13.71 9.06 29.00
N THR A 47 -12.56 8.71 29.58
CA THR A 47 -11.78 7.54 29.17
C THR A 47 -12.56 6.28 29.52
N LEU A 48 -12.88 5.47 28.50
CA LEU A 48 -13.52 4.17 28.68
C LEU A 48 -12.57 3.23 29.45
N THR A 49 -13.11 2.45 30.38
CA THR A 49 -12.34 1.52 31.23
C THR A 49 -12.85 0.10 31.10
N TYR A 50 -11.96 -0.91 31.22
CA TYR A 50 -12.37 -2.30 31.10
C TYR A 50 -13.51 -2.70 32.05
N GLN A 51 -13.33 -2.40 33.34
CA GLN A 51 -14.19 -2.89 34.42
C GLN A 51 -15.60 -2.30 34.37
N LYS A 52 -15.72 -1.00 34.06
CA LYS A 52 -17.01 -0.29 34.08
C LYS A 52 -17.76 -0.43 32.76
N ASP A 53 -17.06 -0.29 31.63
CA ASP A 53 -17.71 0.01 30.36
C ASP A 53 -17.72 -1.20 29.38
N VAL A 54 -16.78 -2.16 29.54
CA VAL A 54 -16.61 -3.28 28.60
C VAL A 54 -16.94 -4.64 29.22
N LEU A 55 -16.45 -4.92 30.43
CA LEU A 55 -16.69 -6.18 31.14
C LEU A 55 -18.20 -6.53 31.25
N PRO A 56 -19.13 -5.60 31.54
CA PRO A 56 -20.57 -5.90 31.57
C PRO A 56 -21.11 -6.35 30.21
N LEU A 57 -20.61 -5.79 29.11
CA LEU A 57 -21.03 -6.16 27.75
C LEU A 57 -20.52 -7.56 27.38
N LEU A 58 -19.29 -7.90 27.75
CA LEU A 58 -18.71 -9.24 27.54
C LEU A 58 -19.46 -10.30 28.37
N GLN A 59 -19.79 -10.00 29.62
CA GLN A 59 -20.60 -10.87 30.48
C GLN A 59 -22.00 -11.13 29.90
N LYS A 60 -22.61 -10.10 29.29
CA LYS A 60 -23.97 -10.15 28.71
C LYS A 60 -24.04 -10.85 27.34
N TYR A 61 -23.01 -10.69 26.49
CA TYR A 61 -23.07 -11.09 25.08
C TYR A 61 -22.06 -12.15 24.65
N CYS A 62 -20.96 -12.34 25.38
CA CYS A 62 -19.82 -13.18 24.94
C CYS A 62 -19.57 -14.40 25.85
N TYR A 63 -19.74 -14.26 27.17
CA TYR A 63 -19.35 -15.29 28.15
C TYR A 63 -20.16 -16.58 28.06
N ASP A 64 -21.33 -16.59 27.40
CA ASP A 64 -22.10 -17.81 27.17
C ASP A 64 -21.45 -18.76 26.15
N CYS A 65 -20.46 -18.29 25.39
CA CYS A 65 -19.67 -19.11 24.45
C CYS A 65 -18.17 -19.09 24.73
N HIS A 66 -17.65 -17.97 25.24
CA HIS A 66 -16.23 -17.71 25.47
C HIS A 66 -15.96 -17.37 26.94
N GLY A 67 -16.57 -18.09 27.87
CA GLY A 67 -16.34 -17.91 29.30
C GLY A 67 -17.15 -18.88 30.15
N LYS A 68 -17.07 -18.73 31.48
CA LYS A 68 -17.74 -19.57 32.48
C LYS A 68 -17.45 -21.07 32.24
N GLY A 69 -16.18 -21.38 31.94
CA GLY A 69 -15.70 -22.73 31.61
C GLY A 69 -15.91 -23.17 30.15
N ARG A 70 -16.57 -22.38 29.29
CA ARG A 70 -16.71 -22.66 27.84
C ARG A 70 -15.57 -22.00 27.05
N ARG A 71 -15.07 -22.71 26.04
CA ARG A 71 -13.94 -22.29 25.18
C ARG A 71 -14.22 -22.53 23.70
N LYS A 72 -15.22 -21.87 23.11
CA LYS A 72 -15.44 -22.00 21.66
C LYS A 72 -14.29 -21.36 20.89
N ALA A 73 -13.81 -22.04 19.85
CA ALA A 73 -12.62 -21.66 19.08
C ALA A 73 -11.40 -21.37 19.99
N ASP A 74 -11.25 -22.18 21.05
CA ASP A 74 -10.21 -22.09 22.10
C ASP A 74 -10.10 -20.75 22.83
N LEU A 75 -11.11 -19.88 22.68
CA LEU A 75 -11.15 -18.54 23.27
C LEU A 75 -11.95 -18.52 24.59
N ALA A 76 -11.31 -18.04 25.66
CA ALA A 76 -11.89 -17.78 26.97
C ALA A 76 -11.65 -16.31 27.39
N LEU A 77 -12.67 -15.47 27.28
CA LEU A 77 -12.60 -14.03 27.58
C LEU A 77 -12.66 -13.72 29.09
N ASP A 78 -13.22 -14.63 29.90
CA ASP A 78 -13.25 -14.51 31.36
C ASP A 78 -11.89 -14.73 32.04
N ALA A 79 -10.87 -15.16 31.28
CA ALA A 79 -9.48 -15.17 31.71
C ALA A 79 -8.89 -13.75 31.83
N PHE A 80 -9.43 -12.75 31.13
CA PHE A 80 -8.96 -11.36 31.16
C PHE A 80 -9.65 -10.58 32.28
N LYS A 81 -8.91 -10.25 33.33
CA LYS A 81 -9.44 -9.54 34.51
C LYS A 81 -9.03 -8.08 34.55
N SER A 82 -8.03 -7.69 33.76
CA SER A 82 -7.46 -6.35 33.71
C SER A 82 -6.94 -6.01 32.31
N GLU A 83 -6.76 -4.72 32.03
CA GLU A 83 -6.08 -4.23 30.83
C GLU A 83 -4.65 -4.80 30.70
N ALA A 84 -3.99 -5.11 31.83
CA ALA A 84 -2.69 -5.76 31.84
C ALA A 84 -2.70 -7.20 31.31
N ASP A 85 -3.80 -7.95 31.48
CA ASP A 85 -3.94 -9.30 30.90
C ASP A 85 -4.17 -9.23 29.39
N ILE A 86 -4.80 -8.15 28.94
CA ILE A 86 -5.14 -7.85 27.55
C ILE A 86 -3.89 -7.43 26.79
N PHE A 87 -3.04 -6.57 27.38
CA PHE A 87 -1.72 -6.25 26.85
C PHE A 87 -0.84 -7.50 26.67
N LYS A 88 -0.89 -8.47 27.61
CA LYS A 88 -0.10 -9.71 27.52
C LYS A 88 -0.53 -10.64 26.38
N GLN A 89 -1.77 -10.52 25.89
CA GLN A 89 -2.34 -11.36 24.83
C GLN A 89 -3.06 -10.48 23.80
N HIS A 90 -2.41 -9.40 23.38
CA HIS A 90 -2.99 -8.40 22.47
C HIS A 90 -3.56 -9.05 21.20
N GLU A 91 -2.86 -10.02 20.61
CA GLU A 91 -3.25 -10.76 19.39
C GLU A 91 -4.66 -11.38 19.45
N ILE A 92 -5.11 -11.77 20.65
CA ILE A 92 -6.47 -12.29 20.87
C ILE A 92 -7.48 -11.16 20.76
N TRP A 93 -7.18 -10.01 21.37
CA TRP A 93 -8.07 -8.85 21.40
C TRP A 93 -8.13 -8.10 20.08
N GLU A 94 -7.04 -8.12 19.31
CA GLU A 94 -7.01 -7.70 17.90
C GLU A 94 -8.04 -8.49 17.09
N LYS A 95 -8.04 -9.82 17.21
CA LYS A 95 -9.05 -10.71 16.57
C LYS A 95 -10.46 -10.47 17.10
N VAL A 96 -10.64 -10.25 18.40
CA VAL A 96 -11.96 -9.90 18.98
C VAL A 96 -12.49 -8.60 18.38
N ALA A 97 -11.67 -7.56 18.27
CA ALA A 97 -12.06 -6.29 17.65
C ALA A 97 -12.39 -6.46 16.16
N GLN A 98 -11.61 -7.23 15.41
CA GLN A 98 -11.89 -7.57 14.00
C GLN A 98 -13.24 -8.28 13.85
N ASN A 99 -13.48 -9.37 14.59
CA ASN A 99 -14.73 -10.14 14.54
C ASN A 99 -15.97 -9.31 14.94
N LEU A 100 -15.83 -8.41 15.94
CA LEU A 100 -16.90 -7.51 16.36
C LEU A 100 -17.18 -6.41 15.33
N ALA A 101 -16.14 -5.84 14.71
CA ALA A 101 -16.26 -4.86 13.64
C ALA A 101 -16.87 -5.47 12.35
N ALA A 102 -16.55 -6.74 12.08
CA ALA A 102 -17.12 -7.53 10.99
C ALA A 102 -18.58 -7.95 11.20
N ASN A 103 -19.13 -7.76 12.41
CA ASN A 103 -20.43 -8.29 12.86
C ASN A 103 -20.55 -9.83 12.83
N GLU A 104 -19.43 -10.55 12.74
CA GLU A 104 -19.38 -12.02 12.75
C GLU A 104 -19.69 -12.61 14.14
N MET A 105 -19.40 -11.83 15.19
CA MET A 105 -19.69 -12.19 16.58
C MET A 105 -20.77 -11.26 17.20
N PRO A 106 -21.84 -11.81 17.79
CA PRO A 106 -22.19 -13.24 17.84
C PRO A 106 -22.80 -13.80 16.52
N PRO A 107 -22.53 -15.07 16.17
CA PRO A 107 -22.90 -15.63 14.86
C PRO A 107 -24.40 -15.57 14.53
N SER A 108 -24.71 -15.43 13.25
CA SER A 108 -26.07 -15.62 12.70
C SER A 108 -26.58 -17.03 13.00
N GLY A 109 -27.82 -17.14 13.50
CA GLY A 109 -28.45 -18.42 13.89
C GLY A 109 -28.33 -18.81 15.38
N ARG A 110 -27.74 -17.98 16.25
CA ARG A 110 -27.72 -18.22 17.71
C ARG A 110 -28.79 -17.41 18.46
N THR A 111 -29.52 -18.09 19.33
CA THR A 111 -30.55 -17.54 20.23
C THR A 111 -29.94 -16.88 21.48
N ILE A 112 -28.99 -15.95 21.29
CA ILE A 112 -28.45 -15.13 22.37
C ILE A 112 -28.70 -13.64 22.08
N PRO A 113 -28.85 -12.79 23.12
CA PRO A 113 -28.93 -11.35 22.93
C PRO A 113 -27.74 -10.86 22.10
N LYS A 114 -28.00 -10.01 21.11
CA LYS A 114 -26.94 -9.40 20.30
C LYS A 114 -26.68 -7.97 20.79
N PRO A 115 -25.42 -7.54 20.93
CA PRO A 115 -25.11 -6.15 21.20
C PRO A 115 -25.64 -5.26 20.06
N THR A 116 -26.14 -4.08 20.41
CA THR A 116 -26.44 -3.01 19.46
C THR A 116 -25.19 -2.56 18.72
N HIS A 117 -25.35 -1.83 17.61
CA HIS A 117 -24.21 -1.26 16.88
C HIS A 117 -23.38 -0.32 17.78
N ALA A 118 -24.02 0.47 18.64
CA ALA A 118 -23.33 1.35 19.59
C ALA A 118 -22.49 0.57 20.62
N GLU A 119 -23.03 -0.51 21.21
CA GLU A 119 -22.29 -1.37 22.15
C GLU A 119 -21.10 -2.08 21.47
N ARG A 120 -21.26 -2.57 20.23
CA ARG A 120 -20.13 -3.16 19.48
C ARG A 120 -19.03 -2.14 19.23
N GLN A 121 -19.40 -0.95 18.75
CA GLN A 121 -18.45 0.13 18.47
C GLN A 121 -17.77 0.65 19.76
N LEU A 122 -18.44 0.62 20.91
CA LEU A 122 -17.83 0.94 22.21
C LEU A 122 -16.70 -0.06 22.54
N ILE A 123 -16.97 -1.37 22.44
CA ILE A 123 -15.95 -2.41 22.70
C ILE A 123 -14.78 -2.25 21.70
N VAL A 124 -15.07 -2.16 20.40
CA VAL A 124 -14.06 -2.03 19.34
C VAL A 124 -13.18 -0.79 19.58
N LYS A 125 -13.78 0.38 19.82
CA LYS A 125 -13.06 1.62 20.08
C LYS A 125 -12.18 1.54 21.34
N TRP A 126 -12.68 0.92 22.41
CA TRP A 126 -11.90 0.75 23.63
C TRP A 126 -10.72 -0.22 23.43
N VAL A 127 -10.91 -1.35 22.74
CA VAL A 127 -9.80 -2.27 22.40
C VAL A 127 -8.76 -1.53 21.55
N GLN A 128 -9.18 -0.82 20.52
CA GLN A 128 -8.29 -0.04 19.65
C GLN A 128 -7.47 0.98 20.44
N GLY A 129 -8.10 1.80 21.29
CA GLY A 129 -7.38 2.79 22.11
C GLY A 129 -6.42 2.17 23.13
N THR A 130 -6.83 1.05 23.73
CA THR A 130 -6.01 0.27 24.68
C THR A 130 -4.75 -0.27 23.99
N LEU A 131 -4.90 -0.90 22.84
CA LEU A 131 -3.76 -1.42 22.05
C LEU A 131 -2.89 -0.30 21.49
N GLU A 132 -3.48 0.80 21.02
CA GLU A 132 -2.75 1.98 20.55
C GLU A 132 -1.85 2.59 21.65
N GLN A 133 -2.36 2.69 22.88
CA GLN A 133 -1.56 3.11 24.04
C GLN A 133 -0.44 2.12 24.38
N HIS A 134 -0.71 0.81 24.27
CA HIS A 134 0.31 -0.22 24.45
C HIS A 134 1.44 -0.06 23.43
N TYR A 135 1.15 -0.05 22.13
CA TYR A 135 2.19 0.00 21.09
C TYR A 135 2.96 1.32 21.04
N ARG A 136 2.39 2.42 21.53
CA ARG A 136 3.12 3.69 21.73
C ARG A 136 4.16 3.64 22.87
N THR A 137 4.03 2.70 23.81
CA THR A 137 4.90 2.57 24.99
C THR A 137 5.74 1.29 25.01
N ALA A 138 5.38 0.30 24.20
CA ALA A 138 6.11 -0.94 23.99
C ALA A 138 7.46 -0.71 23.29
N ARG A 139 8.31 -1.75 23.25
CA ARG A 139 9.50 -1.74 22.40
C ARG A 139 9.05 -1.68 20.93
N PRO A 140 9.67 -0.84 20.08
CA PRO A 140 9.26 -0.73 18.68
C PRO A 140 9.40 -2.07 17.94
N ASP A 141 8.36 -2.43 17.20
CA ASP A 141 8.26 -3.70 16.48
C ASP A 141 8.17 -3.43 14.96
N PRO A 142 9.13 -3.90 14.15
CA PRO A 142 9.06 -3.77 12.69
C PRO A 142 8.06 -4.75 12.04
N GLY A 143 7.53 -5.71 12.80
CA GLY A 143 6.69 -6.79 12.30
C GLY A 143 7.47 -7.87 11.54
N ARG A 144 6.76 -8.95 11.22
CA ARG A 144 7.28 -10.05 10.40
C ARG A 144 7.40 -9.64 8.93
N VAL A 145 8.15 -10.39 8.13
CA VAL A 145 8.23 -10.17 6.67
C VAL A 145 8.25 -11.51 5.95
N THR A 146 7.05 -11.93 5.54
CA THR A 146 6.81 -13.13 4.74
C THR A 146 7.60 -13.10 3.43
N VAL A 147 8.28 -14.20 3.11
CA VAL A 147 9.03 -14.36 1.86
C VAL A 147 8.08 -14.27 0.67
N ARG A 148 8.14 -13.17 -0.09
CA ARG A 148 7.28 -12.92 -1.26
C ARG A 148 7.97 -13.25 -2.58
N ARG A 149 7.26 -13.93 -3.49
CA ARG A 149 7.68 -14.04 -4.90
C ARG A 149 7.51 -12.70 -5.62
N LEU A 150 8.17 -12.55 -6.76
CA LEU A 150 7.83 -11.48 -7.69
C LEU A 150 6.39 -11.67 -8.19
N ASN A 151 5.64 -10.58 -8.24
CA ASN A 151 4.38 -10.55 -8.99
C ASN A 151 4.66 -10.41 -10.50
N ARG A 152 3.62 -10.51 -11.34
CA ARG A 152 3.77 -10.50 -12.82
C ARG A 152 4.48 -9.26 -13.34
N GLN A 153 4.16 -8.06 -12.84
CA GLN A 153 4.78 -6.82 -13.30
C GLN A 153 6.21 -6.67 -12.77
N GLU A 154 6.49 -7.06 -11.52
CA GLU A 154 7.84 -7.13 -10.95
C GLU A 154 8.74 -8.11 -11.74
N TYR A 155 8.21 -9.27 -12.14
CA TYR A 155 8.91 -10.24 -12.98
C TYR A 155 9.22 -9.67 -14.37
N ASN A 156 8.21 -9.14 -15.07
CA ASN A 156 8.37 -8.54 -16.39
C ASN A 156 9.42 -7.41 -16.40
N ASN A 157 9.33 -6.48 -15.44
CA ASN A 157 10.28 -5.39 -15.30
C ASN A 157 11.69 -5.87 -14.99
N THR A 158 11.84 -6.85 -14.09
CA THR A 158 13.15 -7.39 -13.71
C THR A 158 13.79 -8.14 -14.88
N MET A 159 13.02 -8.94 -15.64
CA MET A 159 13.50 -9.60 -16.86
C MET A 159 14.01 -8.57 -17.88
N ARG A 160 13.20 -7.56 -18.21
CA ARG A 160 13.60 -6.46 -19.11
C ARG A 160 14.90 -5.79 -18.66
N ASP A 161 15.04 -5.50 -17.37
CA ASP A 161 16.21 -4.81 -16.83
C ASP A 161 17.47 -5.72 -16.74
N LEU A 162 17.29 -7.04 -16.64
CA LEU A 162 18.37 -8.04 -16.75
C LEU A 162 18.85 -8.22 -18.19
N VAL A 163 17.96 -8.66 -19.10
CA VAL A 163 18.35 -9.11 -20.45
C VAL A 163 18.25 -8.04 -21.54
N GLY A 164 17.53 -6.95 -21.30
CA GLY A 164 17.40 -5.85 -22.27
C GLY A 164 16.36 -6.05 -23.37
N VAL A 165 15.45 -7.03 -23.25
CA VAL A 165 14.30 -7.21 -24.15
C VAL A 165 12.98 -7.07 -23.39
N ASP A 166 12.00 -6.40 -23.98
CA ASP A 166 10.68 -6.17 -23.39
C ASP A 166 9.65 -7.09 -24.08
N ILE A 167 9.54 -8.33 -23.58
CA ILE A 167 8.63 -9.36 -24.15
C ILE A 167 7.54 -9.83 -23.17
N ARG A 168 7.48 -9.21 -21.99
CA ARG A 168 6.43 -9.38 -20.95
C ARG A 168 5.90 -10.82 -20.75
N PRO A 169 6.76 -11.83 -20.50
CA PRO A 169 6.33 -13.23 -20.46
C PRO A 169 5.35 -13.55 -19.32
N ALA A 170 5.34 -12.76 -18.24
CA ALA A 170 4.44 -12.97 -17.11
C ALA A 170 2.98 -12.59 -17.43
N ASP A 171 2.71 -11.95 -18.57
CA ASP A 171 1.33 -11.71 -19.01
C ASP A 171 0.60 -13.05 -19.28
N GLU A 172 1.33 -14.15 -19.52
CA GLU A 172 0.80 -15.53 -19.66
C GLU A 172 0.71 -16.33 -18.35
N PHE A 173 1.05 -15.74 -17.21
CA PHE A 173 0.93 -16.40 -15.90
C PHE A 173 -0.51 -16.29 -15.39
N PRO A 174 -0.94 -17.19 -14.47
CA PRO A 174 -2.13 -16.97 -13.66
C PRO A 174 -2.10 -15.58 -13.00
N GLU A 175 -3.27 -14.96 -12.84
CA GLU A 175 -3.40 -13.70 -12.11
C GLU A 175 -2.85 -13.80 -10.67
N ASP A 176 -2.28 -12.71 -10.17
CA ASP A 176 -1.77 -12.64 -8.81
C ASP A 176 -2.90 -12.36 -7.82
N ASP A 177 -2.97 -13.11 -6.72
CA ASP A 177 -3.91 -12.85 -5.63
C ASP A 177 -3.63 -11.48 -4.98
N THR A 178 -4.70 -10.76 -4.63
CA THR A 178 -4.59 -9.43 -4.01
C THR A 178 -4.90 -9.47 -2.51
N GLY A 179 -3.99 -8.94 -1.70
CA GLY A 179 -4.19 -8.75 -0.25
C GLY A 179 -4.20 -7.26 0.10
N TYR A 180 -5.06 -6.82 1.02
CA TYR A 180 -5.11 -5.42 1.50
C TYR A 180 -5.24 -4.33 0.39
N GLY A 181 -5.63 -4.72 -0.83
CA GLY A 181 -5.70 -3.86 -2.02
C GLY A 181 -4.49 -3.91 -2.96
N PHE A 182 -3.52 -4.82 -2.77
CA PHE A 182 -2.30 -4.92 -3.59
C PHE A 182 -1.92 -6.38 -3.95
N ASP A 183 -1.43 -6.56 -5.18
CA ASP A 183 -0.80 -7.78 -5.74
C ASP A 183 0.67 -7.98 -5.32
N THR A 184 1.18 -7.19 -4.37
CA THR A 184 2.58 -7.26 -3.87
C THR A 184 2.69 -7.89 -2.48
N ILE A 185 1.60 -8.46 -1.95
CA ILE A 185 1.50 -8.94 -0.57
C ILE A 185 1.98 -10.39 -0.43
N GLY A 186 3.01 -10.60 0.41
CA GLY A 186 3.62 -11.92 0.57
C GLY A 186 2.68 -13.01 1.10
N ASP A 187 1.74 -12.63 1.97
CA ASP A 187 0.80 -13.56 2.61
C ASP A 187 -0.21 -14.22 1.64
N VAL A 188 -0.36 -13.69 0.41
CA VAL A 188 -1.28 -14.24 -0.61
C VAL A 188 -0.57 -14.73 -1.89
N LEU A 189 0.70 -14.36 -2.11
CA LEU A 189 1.44 -14.71 -3.32
C LEU A 189 1.96 -16.17 -3.29
N SER A 190 1.03 -17.11 -3.40
CA SER A 190 1.30 -18.56 -3.47
C SER A 190 2.05 -18.96 -4.77
N LEU A 191 2.70 -20.13 -4.75
CA LEU A 191 3.37 -20.74 -5.90
C LEU A 191 2.67 -22.05 -6.27
N SER A 192 1.96 -22.07 -7.40
CA SER A 192 1.35 -23.29 -7.95
C SER A 192 2.31 -24.04 -8.89
N PRO A 193 2.12 -25.36 -9.11
CA PRO A 193 2.92 -26.11 -10.08
C PRO A 193 2.87 -25.50 -11.50
N LEU A 194 1.67 -25.08 -11.95
CA LEU A 194 1.47 -24.41 -13.23
C LEU A 194 2.29 -23.11 -13.34
N LEU A 195 2.39 -22.31 -12.27
CA LEU A 195 3.21 -21.11 -12.27
C LEU A 195 4.71 -21.44 -12.36
N MET A 196 5.15 -22.57 -11.78
CA MET A 196 6.54 -23.03 -11.90
C MET A 196 6.89 -23.46 -13.34
N GLU A 197 6.00 -24.18 -14.03
CA GLU A 197 6.14 -24.50 -15.46
C GLU A 197 6.19 -23.25 -16.34
N LYS A 198 5.34 -22.26 -16.01
CA LYS A 198 5.34 -20.95 -16.69
C LYS A 198 6.63 -20.16 -16.47
N TYR A 199 7.26 -20.23 -15.31
CA TYR A 199 8.59 -19.62 -15.09
C TYR A 199 9.69 -20.25 -15.95
N LEU A 200 9.68 -21.58 -16.13
CA LEU A 200 10.63 -22.28 -17.03
C LEU A 200 10.45 -21.83 -18.48
N THR A 201 9.21 -21.84 -18.96
CA THR A 201 8.84 -21.39 -20.32
C THR A 201 9.22 -19.91 -20.54
N ALA A 202 8.99 -19.05 -19.54
CA ALA A 202 9.35 -17.64 -19.58
C ALA A 202 10.88 -17.43 -19.64
N ALA A 203 11.65 -18.15 -18.83
CA ALA A 203 13.10 -18.07 -18.83
C ALA A 203 13.71 -18.49 -20.19
N GLU A 204 13.17 -19.55 -20.79
CA GLU A 204 13.53 -19.99 -22.15
C GLU A 204 13.20 -18.93 -23.20
N LYS A 205 11.93 -18.55 -23.33
CA LYS A 205 11.42 -17.58 -24.31
C LYS A 205 12.14 -16.24 -24.26
N VAL A 206 12.50 -15.77 -23.06
CA VAL A 206 13.28 -14.53 -22.87
C VAL A 206 14.73 -14.70 -23.35
N LEU A 207 15.39 -15.81 -23.03
CA LEU A 207 16.78 -16.03 -23.43
C LEU A 207 16.93 -16.46 -24.89
N ASP A 208 15.94 -17.11 -25.50
CA ASP A 208 15.80 -17.26 -26.96
C ASP A 208 15.83 -15.92 -27.68
N LYS A 209 15.05 -14.95 -27.19
CA LYS A 209 14.98 -13.62 -27.80
C LYS A 209 16.24 -12.79 -27.54
N ALA A 210 16.87 -12.97 -26.37
CA ALA A 210 18.02 -12.17 -25.96
C ALA A 210 19.35 -12.66 -26.57
N ILE A 211 19.53 -13.98 -26.73
CA ILE A 211 20.80 -14.62 -27.11
C ILE A 211 20.71 -15.25 -28.50
N VAL A 212 21.42 -14.66 -29.47
CA VAL A 212 21.72 -15.32 -30.75
C VAL A 212 22.70 -16.48 -30.49
N LEU A 213 22.35 -17.68 -30.95
CA LEU A 213 23.24 -18.84 -30.99
C LEU A 213 23.94 -18.92 -32.36
N PRO A 214 25.22 -19.29 -32.44
CA PRO A 214 25.92 -19.43 -33.72
C PRO A 214 25.43 -20.67 -34.48
N VAL A 215 25.10 -20.49 -35.76
CA VAL A 215 24.67 -21.57 -36.66
C VAL A 215 25.88 -22.07 -37.46
N LYS A 216 26.16 -23.38 -37.41
CA LYS A 216 27.27 -24.01 -38.14
C LYS A 216 27.13 -23.71 -39.65
N GLY A 217 28.18 -23.13 -40.24
CA GLY A 217 28.23 -22.77 -41.66
C GLY A 217 27.64 -21.40 -42.04
N ALA A 218 26.98 -20.68 -41.13
CA ALA A 218 26.46 -19.35 -41.40
C ALA A 218 27.49 -18.25 -41.05
N LYS A 219 27.53 -17.16 -41.84
CA LYS A 219 28.22 -15.94 -41.42
C LYS A 219 27.44 -15.29 -40.27
N ALA A 220 28.13 -14.92 -39.20
CA ALA A 220 27.51 -14.22 -38.08
C ALA A 220 26.98 -12.85 -38.54
N GLY A 221 25.68 -12.62 -38.35
CA GLY A 221 25.07 -11.30 -38.49
C GLY A 221 25.41 -10.37 -37.32
N PRO A 222 25.00 -9.09 -37.38
CA PRO A 222 25.18 -8.16 -36.27
C PRO A 222 24.44 -8.65 -35.01
N LEU A 223 25.17 -8.81 -33.90
CA LEU A 223 24.61 -9.25 -32.63
C LEU A 223 23.74 -8.14 -32.00
N PRO A 224 22.56 -8.48 -31.45
CA PRO A 224 21.69 -7.50 -30.79
C PRO A 224 22.28 -7.01 -29.46
N GLU A 225 21.87 -5.83 -29.01
CA GLU A 225 22.34 -5.25 -27.73
C GLU A 225 22.00 -6.12 -26.51
N SER A 226 20.93 -6.92 -26.57
CA SER A 226 20.61 -7.93 -25.54
C SER A 226 21.69 -9.01 -25.43
N HIS A 227 22.22 -9.48 -26.56
CA HIS A 227 23.30 -10.47 -26.58
C HIS A 227 24.58 -9.84 -26.05
N LYS A 228 24.95 -8.62 -26.51
CA LYS A 228 26.15 -7.91 -26.03
C LYS A 228 26.10 -7.60 -24.53
N ARG A 229 24.92 -7.27 -23.99
CA ARG A 229 24.70 -7.06 -22.55
C ARG A 229 25.02 -8.31 -21.72
N ILE A 230 24.65 -9.48 -22.23
CA ILE A 230 24.90 -10.76 -21.56
C ILE A 230 26.36 -11.18 -21.76
N PHE A 231 26.83 -11.23 -23.01
CA PHE A 231 28.18 -11.62 -23.41
C PHE A 231 29.12 -10.40 -23.47
N PHE A 232 29.19 -9.63 -22.37
CA PHE A 232 30.10 -8.48 -22.26
C PHE A 232 31.59 -8.88 -22.23
N ARG A 233 31.88 -10.16 -21.95
CA ARG A 233 33.22 -10.72 -21.83
C ARG A 233 33.53 -11.60 -23.04
N SER A 234 34.51 -11.20 -23.85
CA SER A 234 35.03 -12.02 -24.94
C SER A 234 35.71 -13.29 -24.41
N TRP A 235 35.54 -14.40 -25.14
CA TRP A 235 36.01 -15.73 -24.77
C TRP A 235 36.86 -16.37 -25.88
N THR A 236 37.72 -17.31 -25.49
CA THR A 236 38.53 -18.19 -26.35
C THR A 236 38.55 -19.59 -25.72
N PRO A 237 38.97 -20.65 -26.44
CA PRO A 237 39.08 -21.99 -25.85
C PRO A 237 39.92 -22.06 -24.57
N ALA A 238 40.92 -21.16 -24.43
CA ALA A 238 41.82 -21.12 -23.27
C ALA A 238 41.20 -20.44 -22.03
N ASN A 239 40.24 -19.52 -22.19
CA ASN A 239 39.66 -18.77 -21.06
C ASN A 239 38.13 -18.93 -20.91
N LYS A 240 37.49 -19.80 -21.71
CA LYS A 240 36.03 -20.00 -21.72
C LYS A 240 35.40 -20.16 -20.34
N THR A 241 36.03 -20.92 -19.44
CA THR A 241 35.54 -21.18 -18.08
C THR A 241 35.57 -19.92 -17.21
N GLU A 242 36.60 -19.09 -17.36
CA GLU A 242 36.71 -17.80 -16.67
C GLU A 242 35.68 -16.80 -17.22
N ALA A 243 35.55 -16.71 -18.54
CA ALA A 243 34.56 -15.85 -19.19
C ALA A 243 33.11 -16.24 -18.79
N ALA A 244 32.79 -17.54 -18.78
CA ALA A 244 31.50 -18.04 -18.31
C ALA A 244 31.26 -17.69 -16.83
N ARG A 245 32.29 -17.82 -15.97
CA ARG A 245 32.21 -17.49 -14.54
C ARG A 245 31.90 -16.00 -14.33
N GLU A 246 32.54 -15.11 -15.10
CA GLU A 246 32.29 -13.68 -15.06
C GLU A 246 30.89 -13.32 -15.57
N ILE A 247 30.47 -13.85 -16.71
CA ILE A 247 29.15 -13.62 -17.31
C ILE A 247 28.03 -14.08 -16.37
N ILE A 248 28.09 -15.33 -15.91
CA ILE A 248 27.11 -15.91 -15.00
C ILE A 248 27.14 -15.19 -13.64
N GLY A 249 28.33 -14.86 -13.12
CA GLY A 249 28.48 -14.15 -11.85
C GLY A 249 27.84 -12.76 -11.86
N VAL A 250 28.06 -11.96 -12.90
CA VAL A 250 27.44 -10.63 -13.04
C VAL A 250 25.93 -10.74 -13.22
N PHE A 251 25.45 -11.70 -14.03
CA PHE A 251 24.03 -11.91 -14.25
C PHE A 251 23.32 -12.38 -12.97
N ALA A 252 23.87 -13.39 -12.28
CA ALA A 252 23.31 -13.93 -11.05
C ALA A 252 23.37 -12.91 -9.89
N ARG A 253 24.42 -12.08 -9.79
CA ARG A 253 24.48 -10.96 -8.82
C ARG A 253 23.30 -10.00 -8.99
N ARG A 254 23.00 -9.62 -10.23
CA ARG A 254 21.86 -8.73 -10.55
C ARG A 254 20.53 -9.44 -10.30
N ALA A 255 20.39 -10.68 -10.75
CA ALA A 255 19.17 -11.48 -10.61
C ALA A 255 18.81 -11.76 -9.14
N PHE A 256 19.78 -12.13 -8.30
CA PHE A 256 19.57 -12.41 -6.87
C PHE A 256 19.62 -11.16 -5.98
N ARG A 257 19.89 -9.99 -6.56
CA ARG A 257 20.05 -8.68 -5.91
C ARG A 257 21.10 -8.64 -4.79
N ARG A 258 22.06 -9.57 -4.77
CA ARG A 258 23.13 -9.68 -3.76
C ARG A 258 24.43 -10.22 -4.37
N PRO A 259 25.58 -10.14 -3.68
CA PRO A 259 26.77 -10.90 -4.03
C PRO A 259 26.46 -12.40 -4.12
N VAL A 260 27.00 -13.05 -5.15
CA VAL A 260 26.94 -14.49 -5.35
C VAL A 260 28.22 -15.14 -4.85
N THR A 261 28.07 -16.28 -4.20
CA THR A 261 29.22 -17.06 -3.74
C THR A 261 29.89 -17.82 -4.88
N THR A 262 31.16 -18.15 -4.69
CA THR A 262 31.92 -19.03 -5.60
C THR A 262 31.21 -20.38 -5.78
N GLN A 263 30.61 -20.95 -4.72
CA GLN A 263 29.89 -22.22 -4.77
C GLN A 263 28.60 -22.14 -5.60
N GLU A 264 27.82 -21.06 -5.48
CA GLU A 264 26.64 -20.84 -6.32
C GLU A 264 27.04 -20.74 -7.80
N THR A 265 28.08 -19.97 -8.11
CA THR A 265 28.59 -19.80 -9.48
C THR A 265 29.07 -21.14 -10.07
N TRP A 266 29.76 -21.98 -9.28
CA TRP A 266 30.18 -23.32 -9.70
C TRP A 266 29.03 -24.26 -10.04
N ARG A 267 27.87 -24.16 -9.38
CA ARG A 267 26.70 -24.98 -9.73
C ARG A 267 26.21 -24.68 -11.15
N TYR A 268 26.19 -23.41 -11.54
CA TYR A 268 25.79 -22.97 -12.87
C TYR A 268 26.85 -23.27 -13.94
N LEU A 269 28.14 -23.19 -13.61
CA LEU A 269 29.24 -23.56 -14.52
C LEU A 269 29.20 -25.03 -14.98
N ARG A 270 28.65 -25.94 -14.16
CA ARG A 270 28.46 -27.35 -14.58
C ARG A 270 27.54 -27.48 -15.78
N LEU A 271 26.51 -26.64 -15.90
CA LEU A 271 25.60 -26.64 -17.05
C LEU A 271 26.30 -26.19 -18.35
N VAL A 272 27.30 -25.30 -18.23
CA VAL A 272 28.16 -24.91 -19.35
C VAL A 272 29.02 -26.11 -19.77
N ALA A 273 29.71 -26.75 -18.81
CA ALA A 273 30.56 -27.92 -19.09
C ALA A 273 29.78 -29.07 -19.73
N MET A 274 28.57 -29.39 -19.24
CA MET A 274 27.72 -30.44 -19.81
C MET A 274 27.29 -30.15 -21.26
N ALA A 275 27.07 -28.89 -21.63
CA ALA A 275 26.77 -28.52 -23.02
C ALA A 275 28.01 -28.67 -23.91
N GLU A 276 29.19 -28.32 -23.41
CA GLU A 276 30.45 -28.46 -24.12
C GLU A 276 30.84 -29.93 -24.34
N GLU A 277 30.56 -30.82 -23.38
CA GLU A 277 30.69 -32.28 -23.52
C GLU A 277 29.78 -32.82 -24.64
N GLN A 278 28.64 -32.17 -24.91
CA GLN A 278 27.73 -32.47 -26.02
C GLN A 278 28.09 -31.75 -27.33
N ASN A 279 29.23 -31.05 -27.38
CA ASN A 279 29.71 -30.29 -28.55
C ASN A 279 28.75 -29.17 -29.01
N GLU A 280 27.98 -28.62 -28.06
CA GLU A 280 27.15 -27.43 -28.25
C GLU A 280 27.97 -26.12 -28.19
N PRO A 281 27.51 -25.01 -28.80
CA PRO A 281 28.18 -23.72 -28.69
C PRO A 281 28.26 -23.19 -27.25
N PHE A 282 29.32 -22.42 -26.98
CA PHE A 282 29.52 -21.76 -25.68
C PHE A 282 28.30 -20.93 -25.25
N GLU A 283 27.68 -20.21 -26.18
CA GLU A 283 26.47 -19.41 -25.96
C GLU A 283 25.29 -20.26 -25.48
N LYS A 284 25.17 -21.51 -25.95
CA LYS A 284 24.12 -22.47 -25.52
C LYS A 284 24.37 -22.95 -24.10
N GLY A 285 25.62 -23.27 -23.75
CA GLY A 285 26.00 -23.63 -22.38
C GLY A 285 25.76 -22.50 -21.38
N VAL A 286 26.19 -21.27 -21.70
CA VAL A 286 25.90 -20.09 -20.88
C VAL A 286 24.40 -19.85 -20.77
N LYS A 287 23.63 -19.96 -21.87
CA LYS A 287 22.17 -19.81 -21.86
C LYS A 287 21.48 -20.79 -20.91
N LEU A 288 21.86 -22.07 -20.91
CA LEU A 288 21.34 -23.07 -19.96
C LEU A 288 21.62 -22.68 -18.50
N ALA A 289 22.83 -22.18 -18.23
CA ALA A 289 23.18 -21.66 -16.91
C ALA A 289 22.32 -20.44 -16.51
N LEU A 290 22.03 -19.53 -17.44
CA LEU A 290 21.15 -18.38 -17.16
C LEU A 290 19.68 -18.78 -17.00
N GLN A 291 19.17 -19.77 -17.75
CA GLN A 291 17.83 -20.34 -17.52
C GLN A 291 17.71 -20.85 -16.08
N ALA A 292 18.71 -21.60 -15.59
CA ALA A 292 18.74 -22.09 -14.21
C ALA A 292 18.85 -20.97 -13.14
N VAL A 293 19.45 -19.82 -13.47
CA VAL A 293 19.42 -18.62 -12.61
C VAL A 293 18.01 -18.02 -12.58
N LEU A 294 17.32 -17.92 -13.71
CA LEU A 294 15.99 -17.31 -13.85
C LEU A 294 14.81 -18.15 -13.32
N VAL A 295 15.08 -19.40 -12.90
CA VAL A 295 14.11 -20.23 -12.15
C VAL A 295 14.57 -20.57 -10.74
N SER A 296 15.70 -20.00 -10.30
CA SER A 296 16.18 -20.14 -8.94
C SER A 296 15.25 -19.44 -7.94
N PRO A 297 14.97 -20.01 -6.76
CA PRO A 297 14.26 -19.31 -5.70
C PRO A 297 14.88 -17.96 -5.35
N HIS A 298 16.21 -17.81 -5.46
CA HIS A 298 16.90 -16.53 -5.20
C HIS A 298 16.58 -15.42 -6.22
N PHE A 299 16.09 -15.78 -7.41
CA PHE A 299 15.55 -14.82 -8.37
C PHE A 299 14.03 -14.68 -8.24
N LEU A 300 13.29 -15.79 -8.16
CA LEU A 300 11.83 -15.78 -8.11
C LEU A 300 11.27 -15.12 -6.84
N PHE A 301 12.00 -15.16 -5.73
CA PHE A 301 11.60 -14.57 -4.44
C PHE A 301 12.51 -13.43 -4.01
N ARG A 302 11.94 -12.53 -3.20
CA ARG A 302 12.66 -11.45 -2.50
C ARG A 302 13.08 -11.97 -1.12
N TRP A 303 14.31 -12.46 -1.06
CA TRP A 303 14.89 -13.02 0.17
C TRP A 303 15.38 -11.91 1.10
N GLU A 304 14.86 -11.90 2.32
CA GLU A 304 15.34 -11.08 3.44
C GLU A 304 15.58 -12.03 4.63
N LEU A 305 16.81 -12.55 4.75
CA LEU A 305 17.12 -13.73 5.58
C LEU A 305 16.85 -13.48 7.07
N ASP A 306 16.27 -14.44 7.80
CA ASP A 306 16.12 -14.26 9.24
C ASP A 306 17.49 -14.20 9.93
N GLY A 307 17.70 -13.17 10.76
CA GLY A 307 18.95 -13.00 11.51
C GLY A 307 19.18 -14.08 12.57
N ASP A 308 18.08 -14.57 13.13
CA ASP A 308 18.02 -15.75 13.97
C ASP A 308 16.72 -16.52 13.66
N PRO A 309 16.74 -17.49 12.73
CA PRO A 309 15.57 -18.29 12.38
C PRO A 309 14.97 -19.10 13.54
N LYS A 310 15.67 -19.20 14.69
CA LYS A 310 15.19 -19.92 15.88
C LYS A 310 14.46 -18.99 16.86
N ASN A 311 14.46 -17.69 16.62
CA ASN A 311 13.89 -16.69 17.53
C ASN A 311 12.90 -15.76 16.82
N SER A 312 11.60 -16.05 16.97
CA SER A 312 10.48 -15.24 16.45
C SER A 312 10.44 -13.79 16.96
N LYS A 313 11.23 -13.46 18.00
CA LYS A 313 11.30 -12.13 18.60
C LYS A 313 12.60 -11.40 18.28
N ALA A 314 13.52 -12.03 17.54
CA ALA A 314 14.73 -11.37 17.06
C ALA A 314 14.34 -10.33 16.01
N THR A 315 14.67 -9.07 16.27
CA THR A 315 14.61 -7.98 15.30
C THR A 315 16.00 -7.68 14.77
N ARG A 316 16.11 -7.39 13.47
CA ARG A 316 17.36 -6.91 12.86
C ARG A 316 17.09 -5.83 11.83
N SER A 317 18.09 -4.98 11.59
CA SER A 317 18.14 -4.18 10.36
C SER A 317 18.43 -5.09 9.17
N LEU A 318 17.87 -4.72 8.01
CA LEU A 318 18.25 -5.30 6.72
C LEU A 318 19.75 -5.07 6.46
N ASN A 319 20.39 -5.89 5.63
CA ASN A 319 21.68 -5.50 5.07
C ASN A 319 21.47 -4.51 3.89
N ASP A 320 22.50 -3.80 3.45
CA ASP A 320 22.32 -2.77 2.41
C ASP A 320 21.89 -3.35 1.04
N HIS A 321 22.11 -4.65 0.75
CA HIS A 321 21.59 -5.29 -0.46
C HIS A 321 20.09 -5.57 -0.37
N GLU A 322 19.62 -6.04 0.79
CA GLU A 322 18.19 -6.19 1.07
C GLU A 322 17.47 -4.84 1.05
N LEU A 323 18.08 -3.80 1.64
CA LEU A 323 17.55 -2.43 1.57
C LEU A 323 17.55 -1.90 0.12
N ALA A 324 18.60 -2.14 -0.66
CA ALA A 324 18.65 -1.75 -2.07
C ALA A 324 17.53 -2.40 -2.87
N ALA A 325 17.31 -3.71 -2.69
CA ALA A 325 16.23 -4.44 -3.34
C ALA A 325 14.85 -3.95 -2.88
N ARG A 326 14.65 -3.75 -1.57
CA ARG A 326 13.38 -3.24 -1.04
C ARG A 326 13.06 -1.85 -1.58
N LEU A 327 14.04 -0.96 -1.66
CA LEU A 327 13.93 0.36 -2.28
C LEU A 327 13.66 0.30 -3.79
N SER A 328 14.35 -0.56 -4.53
CA SER A 328 14.17 -0.68 -5.98
C SER A 328 12.82 -1.27 -6.37
N PHE A 329 12.35 -2.29 -5.67
CA PHE A 329 11.03 -2.85 -5.92
C PHE A 329 9.90 -1.92 -5.46
N PHE A 330 10.08 -1.18 -4.36
CA PHE A 330 9.12 -0.16 -3.95
C PHE A 330 8.95 0.97 -4.99
N LEU A 331 10.05 1.57 -5.47
CA LEU A 331 9.96 2.75 -6.34
C LEU A 331 9.86 2.42 -7.84
N TRP A 332 10.46 1.31 -8.27
CA TRP A 332 10.62 0.95 -9.69
C TRP A 332 10.04 -0.43 -10.05
N SER A 333 9.53 -1.19 -9.07
CA SER A 333 9.02 -2.57 -9.23
C SER A 333 9.97 -3.43 -10.08
N SER A 334 11.27 -3.33 -9.78
CA SER A 334 12.38 -4.00 -10.48
C SER A 334 13.59 -4.10 -9.57
N MET A 335 14.65 -4.78 -10.02
CA MET A 335 15.93 -4.89 -9.32
C MET A 335 16.67 -3.55 -9.17
N PRO A 336 17.66 -3.45 -8.26
CA PRO A 336 18.51 -2.27 -8.12
C PRO A 336 19.29 -1.94 -9.40
N ASP A 337 19.65 -0.67 -9.57
CA ASP A 337 20.65 -0.28 -10.57
C ASP A 337 22.08 -0.42 -10.04
N ASP A 338 23.07 -0.30 -10.91
CA ASP A 338 24.47 -0.51 -10.55
C ASP A 338 24.95 0.48 -9.48
N ARG A 339 24.40 1.71 -9.44
CA ARG A 339 24.66 2.70 -8.37
C ARG A 339 24.15 2.24 -7.00
N LEU A 340 22.93 1.71 -6.92
CA LEU A 340 22.43 1.11 -5.67
C LEU A 340 23.25 -0.12 -5.26
N PHE A 341 23.65 -0.97 -6.21
CA PHE A 341 24.54 -2.10 -5.93
C PHE A 341 25.91 -1.65 -5.40
N GLU A 342 26.52 -0.61 -5.98
CA GLU A 342 27.79 -0.05 -5.51
C GLU A 342 27.70 0.53 -4.10
N LEU A 343 26.64 1.28 -3.80
CA LEU A 343 26.40 1.80 -2.44
C LEU A 343 26.20 0.67 -1.44
N ALA A 344 25.49 -0.39 -1.83
CA ALA A 344 25.30 -1.56 -0.98
C ALA A 344 26.59 -2.36 -0.73
N ASN A 345 27.39 -2.61 -1.78
CA ASN A 345 28.70 -3.26 -1.65
C ASN A 345 29.64 -2.49 -0.71
N LYS A 346 29.49 -1.15 -0.62
CA LYS A 346 30.30 -0.26 0.23
C LYS A 346 29.73 -0.07 1.65
N GLY A 347 28.53 -0.58 1.95
CA GLY A 347 27.82 -0.31 3.22
C GLY A 347 27.45 1.18 3.39
N GLN A 348 27.18 1.87 2.28
CA GLN A 348 26.95 3.32 2.23
C GLN A 348 25.52 3.70 1.85
N LEU A 349 24.63 2.74 1.55
CA LEU A 349 23.29 3.05 1.03
C LEU A 349 22.46 3.82 2.06
N ARG A 350 22.46 3.38 3.33
CA ARG A 350 21.70 4.03 4.42
C ARG A 350 22.04 5.50 4.59
N ARG A 351 23.33 5.84 4.51
CA ARG A 351 23.83 7.21 4.64
C ARG A 351 23.43 8.11 3.46
N ASN A 352 23.06 7.51 2.33
CA ASN A 352 22.68 8.20 1.10
C ASN A 352 21.19 8.00 0.73
N LEU A 353 20.39 7.41 1.62
CA LEU A 353 19.05 6.88 1.29
C LEU A 353 18.11 7.96 0.74
N GLU A 354 18.04 9.13 1.36
CA GLU A 354 17.21 10.25 0.86
C GLU A 354 17.67 10.75 -0.53
N ALA A 355 18.99 10.85 -0.74
CA ALA A 355 19.54 11.28 -2.03
C ALA A 355 19.21 10.28 -3.15
N GLU A 356 19.29 8.97 -2.86
CA GLU A 356 18.88 7.93 -3.79
C GLU A 356 17.37 7.94 -4.05
N VAL A 357 16.51 8.09 -3.03
CA VAL A 357 15.05 8.26 -3.22
C VAL A 357 14.76 9.41 -4.18
N ARG A 358 15.35 10.60 -3.94
CA ARG A 358 15.13 11.79 -4.77
C ARG A 358 15.64 11.61 -6.20
N ARG A 359 16.74 10.86 -6.40
CA ARG A 359 17.21 10.45 -7.73
C ARG A 359 16.23 9.48 -8.40
N MET A 360 15.76 8.48 -7.65
CA MET A 360 14.92 7.40 -8.17
C MET A 360 13.53 7.89 -8.57
N LEU A 361 12.93 8.83 -7.83
CA LEU A 361 11.64 9.46 -8.19
C LEU A 361 11.71 10.30 -9.48
N LYS A 362 12.89 10.82 -9.85
CA LYS A 362 13.11 11.52 -11.13
C LYS A 362 13.36 10.57 -12.32
N SER A 363 13.64 9.30 -12.06
CA SER A 363 13.85 8.31 -13.12
C SER A 363 12.54 7.97 -13.84
N PRO A 364 12.53 7.75 -15.16
CA PRO A 364 11.37 7.21 -15.86
C PRO A 364 10.83 5.91 -15.26
N LYS A 365 11.68 5.11 -14.61
CA LYS A 365 11.27 3.89 -13.88
C LYS A 365 10.31 4.15 -12.71
N ALA A 366 10.27 5.37 -12.16
CA ALA A 366 9.30 5.73 -11.11
C ALA A 366 7.84 5.69 -11.58
N ASN A 367 7.59 5.62 -12.90
CA ASN A 367 6.26 5.33 -13.43
C ASN A 367 5.68 4.01 -12.88
N ALA A 368 6.53 3.07 -12.43
CA ALA A 368 6.07 1.86 -11.76
C ALA A 368 5.25 2.13 -10.49
N LEU A 369 5.52 3.21 -9.73
CA LEU A 369 4.67 3.62 -8.61
C LEU A 369 3.26 4.01 -9.07
N MET A 370 3.14 4.66 -10.23
CA MET A 370 1.84 4.96 -10.81
C MET A 370 1.15 3.65 -11.26
N GLU A 371 1.83 2.78 -11.99
CA GLU A 371 1.26 1.52 -12.53
C GLU A 371 0.85 0.51 -11.44
N ASN A 372 1.62 0.44 -10.35
CA ASN A 372 1.52 -0.61 -9.35
C ASN A 372 0.97 -0.14 -8.00
N PHE A 373 1.35 1.05 -7.51
CA PHE A 373 0.70 1.60 -6.32
C PHE A 373 -0.61 2.31 -6.71
N ALA A 374 -0.55 3.37 -7.52
CA ALA A 374 -1.74 4.19 -7.80
C ALA A 374 -2.81 3.41 -8.61
N GLY A 375 -2.40 2.58 -9.55
CA GLY A 375 -3.28 1.73 -10.35
C GLY A 375 -4.12 0.74 -9.53
N GLN A 376 -3.63 0.35 -8.35
CA GLN A 376 -4.32 -0.55 -7.41
C GLN A 376 -5.06 0.23 -6.32
N TRP A 377 -4.40 1.19 -5.66
CA TRP A 377 -5.01 2.07 -4.65
C TRP A 377 -6.26 2.80 -5.16
N LEU A 378 -6.18 3.37 -6.38
CA LEU A 378 -7.30 4.07 -7.01
C LEU A 378 -8.22 3.14 -7.82
N GLN A 379 -7.89 1.83 -7.88
CA GLN A 379 -8.60 0.78 -8.62
C GLN A 379 -8.68 1.00 -10.15
N LEU A 380 -7.79 1.82 -10.73
CA LEU A 380 -7.77 2.16 -12.16
C LEU A 380 -7.62 0.95 -13.08
N ARG A 381 -6.99 -0.13 -12.62
CA ARG A 381 -6.91 -1.40 -13.37
C ARG A 381 -8.30 -1.97 -13.69
N ASN A 382 -9.26 -1.82 -12.78
CA ASN A 382 -10.63 -2.31 -12.93
C ASN A 382 -11.42 -1.52 -13.99
N LEU A 383 -10.96 -0.34 -14.41
CA LEU A 383 -11.68 0.45 -15.43
C LEU A 383 -11.82 -0.32 -16.76
N ARG A 384 -10.89 -1.26 -17.04
CA ARG A 384 -10.94 -2.18 -18.19
C ARG A 384 -12.14 -3.14 -18.17
N THR A 385 -12.61 -3.54 -16.98
CA THR A 385 -13.75 -4.47 -16.84
C THR A 385 -15.08 -3.75 -16.64
N VAL A 386 -15.08 -2.43 -16.39
CA VAL A 386 -16.30 -1.63 -16.37
C VAL A 386 -16.86 -1.47 -17.79
N ALA A 387 -18.11 -1.86 -17.95
CA ALA A 387 -18.90 -1.73 -19.18
C ALA A 387 -20.14 -0.86 -18.91
N PRO A 388 -20.05 0.48 -19.11
CA PRO A 388 -21.21 1.36 -19.16
C PRO A 388 -22.13 0.95 -20.32
N ASP A 389 -23.44 1.00 -20.10
CA ASP A 389 -24.43 0.65 -21.11
C ASP A 389 -24.41 1.66 -22.28
N PRO A 390 -24.27 1.22 -23.54
CA PRO A 390 -24.17 2.12 -24.70
C PRO A 390 -25.42 2.95 -24.97
N LYS A 391 -26.61 2.57 -24.46
CA LYS A 391 -27.84 3.38 -24.62
C LYS A 391 -27.89 4.49 -23.58
N ALA A 392 -27.48 4.21 -22.34
CA ALA A 392 -27.35 5.20 -21.28
C ALA A 392 -26.17 6.17 -21.49
N PHE A 393 -25.07 5.67 -22.06
CA PHE A 393 -23.80 6.40 -22.18
C PHE A 393 -23.19 6.30 -23.60
N PRO A 394 -23.86 6.82 -24.64
CA PRO A 394 -23.48 6.62 -26.05
C PRO A 394 -22.12 7.23 -26.44
N SER A 395 -21.59 8.18 -25.66
CA SER A 395 -20.25 8.74 -25.86
C SER A 395 -19.12 7.85 -25.31
N PHE A 396 -19.44 6.82 -24.52
CA PHE A 396 -18.45 5.92 -23.93
C PHE A 396 -17.94 4.90 -24.95
N ASN A 397 -16.62 4.74 -25.02
CA ASN A 397 -15.94 3.79 -25.89
C ASN A 397 -14.53 3.51 -25.35
N ASP A 398 -13.85 2.51 -25.90
CA ASP A 398 -12.53 2.06 -25.42
C ASP A 398 -11.46 3.16 -25.48
N LYS A 399 -11.47 4.01 -26.52
CA LYS A 399 -10.54 5.15 -26.61
C LYS A 399 -10.77 6.15 -25.48
N LEU A 400 -12.04 6.49 -25.19
CA LEU A 400 -12.37 7.35 -24.05
C LEU A 400 -11.99 6.68 -22.72
N ARG A 401 -12.16 5.36 -22.57
CA ARG A 401 -11.73 4.62 -21.37
C ARG A 401 -10.22 4.72 -21.16
N ASP A 402 -9.42 4.55 -22.21
CA ASP A 402 -7.96 4.73 -22.15
C ASP A 402 -7.59 6.20 -21.88
N ASP A 403 -8.28 7.16 -22.49
CA ASP A 403 -8.08 8.59 -22.24
C ASP A 403 -8.38 8.98 -20.76
N MET A 404 -9.46 8.45 -20.18
CA MET A 404 -9.82 8.61 -18.76
C MET A 404 -8.74 8.01 -17.84
N ARG A 405 -8.24 6.81 -18.15
CA ARG A 405 -7.15 6.21 -17.38
C ARG A 405 -5.92 7.10 -17.47
N ARG A 406 -5.57 7.55 -18.68
CA ARG A 406 -4.37 8.32 -18.97
C ARG A 406 -4.33 9.68 -18.27
N GLU A 407 -5.48 10.36 -18.14
CA GLU A 407 -5.61 11.54 -17.28
C GLU A 407 -5.09 11.27 -15.87
N THR A 408 -5.60 10.22 -15.21
CA THR A 408 -5.24 9.92 -13.82
C THR A 408 -3.78 9.47 -13.68
N GLU A 409 -3.28 8.67 -14.62
CA GLU A 409 -1.87 8.26 -14.69
C GLU A 409 -0.94 9.49 -14.75
N MET A 410 -1.26 10.46 -15.63
CA MET A 410 -0.49 11.68 -15.80
C MET A 410 -0.63 12.61 -14.60
N PHE A 411 -1.83 12.72 -14.02
CA PHE A 411 -2.09 13.53 -12.83
C PHE A 411 -1.28 13.05 -11.62
N PHE A 412 -1.29 11.74 -11.33
CA PHE A 412 -0.46 11.15 -10.28
C PHE A 412 1.03 11.33 -10.54
N THR A 413 1.46 11.05 -11.78
CA THR A 413 2.88 11.16 -12.16
C THR A 413 3.38 12.61 -12.07
N TYR A 414 2.54 13.59 -12.38
CA TYR A 414 2.86 15.01 -12.22
C TYR A 414 3.01 15.41 -10.75
N ILE A 415 2.10 14.97 -9.86
CA ILE A 415 2.21 15.21 -8.41
C ILE A 415 3.50 14.60 -7.85
N MET A 416 3.84 13.37 -8.26
CA MET A 416 5.07 12.67 -7.86
C MET A 416 6.34 13.37 -8.36
N ARG A 417 6.44 13.67 -9.66
CA ARG A 417 7.67 14.17 -10.29
C ARG A 417 7.98 15.63 -9.93
N GLU A 418 6.95 16.47 -9.84
CA GLU A 418 7.10 17.89 -9.46
C GLU A 418 7.07 18.08 -7.92
N ASP A 419 7.14 16.98 -7.15
CA ASP A 419 7.09 16.96 -5.68
C ASP A 419 5.97 17.84 -5.11
N ARG A 420 4.75 17.72 -5.65
CA ARG A 420 3.60 18.55 -5.25
C ARG A 420 3.02 18.07 -3.92
N SER A 421 2.06 18.83 -3.41
CA SER A 421 1.29 18.40 -2.25
C SER A 421 0.46 17.17 -2.62
N VAL A 422 0.44 16.14 -1.78
CA VAL A 422 -0.50 15.02 -1.94
C VAL A 422 -1.94 15.47 -1.75
N LEU A 423 -2.18 16.65 -1.17
CA LEU A 423 -3.52 17.24 -1.08
C LEU A 423 -4.10 17.65 -2.45
N ASP A 424 -3.26 17.80 -3.48
CA ASP A 424 -3.71 17.97 -4.88
C ASP A 424 -4.59 16.78 -5.33
N PHE A 425 -4.41 15.58 -4.75
CA PHE A 425 -5.28 14.42 -5.00
C PHE A 425 -6.74 14.65 -4.56
N ILE A 426 -6.97 15.41 -3.49
CA ILE A 426 -8.31 15.84 -3.07
C ILE A 426 -8.75 17.05 -3.89
N LYS A 427 -7.91 18.08 -3.96
CA LYS A 427 -8.26 19.37 -4.59
C LYS A 427 -7.08 19.93 -5.39
N ALA A 428 -7.19 19.86 -6.71
CA ALA A 428 -6.32 20.56 -7.65
C ALA A 428 -7.15 21.43 -8.61
N ASP A 429 -6.60 22.57 -9.01
CA ASP A 429 -7.17 23.51 -9.99
C ASP A 429 -6.66 23.23 -11.43
N TYR A 430 -6.21 22.00 -11.69
CA TYR A 430 -5.71 21.55 -12.99
C TYR A 430 -5.96 20.06 -13.20
N THR A 431 -5.95 19.64 -14.47
CA THR A 431 -5.84 18.22 -14.85
C THR A 431 -5.14 18.06 -16.21
N PHE A 432 -5.09 16.85 -16.74
CA PHE A 432 -4.51 16.52 -18.04
C PHE A 432 -5.57 15.93 -18.97
N MET A 433 -5.81 16.57 -20.13
CA MET A 433 -6.81 16.10 -21.09
C MET A 433 -6.34 16.30 -22.54
N ASN A 434 -6.78 15.40 -23.41
CA ASN A 434 -6.77 15.59 -24.87
C ASN A 434 -8.16 16.06 -25.35
N GLU A 435 -8.35 16.25 -26.65
CA GLU A 435 -9.62 16.73 -27.20
C GLU A 435 -10.84 15.86 -26.84
N ARG A 436 -10.69 14.53 -26.80
CA ARG A 436 -11.82 13.61 -26.52
C ARG A 436 -12.32 13.74 -25.10
N LEU A 437 -11.39 13.80 -24.13
CA LEU A 437 -11.73 14.02 -22.73
C LEU A 437 -12.19 15.46 -22.48
N ALA A 438 -11.64 16.44 -23.21
CA ALA A 438 -12.08 17.82 -23.17
C ALA A 438 -13.52 18.01 -23.68
N GLN A 439 -13.94 17.28 -24.72
CA GLN A 439 -15.34 17.23 -25.16
C GLN A 439 -16.26 16.70 -24.06
N LEU A 440 -15.86 15.62 -23.37
CA LEU A 440 -16.60 15.06 -22.23
C LEU A 440 -16.74 16.05 -21.06
N TYR A 441 -15.71 16.89 -20.86
CA TYR A 441 -15.63 17.82 -19.73
C TYR A 441 -16.15 19.23 -20.01
N GLY A 442 -16.41 19.59 -21.28
CA GLY A 442 -16.88 20.92 -21.67
C GLY A 442 -15.77 21.96 -21.96
N PHE A 443 -14.57 21.52 -22.38
CA PHE A 443 -13.41 22.38 -22.66
C PHE A 443 -13.08 22.45 -24.16
N PRO A 444 -13.91 23.11 -25.01
CA PRO A 444 -13.79 23.05 -26.48
C PRO A 444 -12.49 23.63 -27.07
N ARG A 445 -11.70 24.37 -26.27
CA ARG A 445 -10.42 24.97 -26.67
C ARG A 445 -9.26 23.97 -26.74
N VAL A 446 -9.38 22.80 -26.10
CA VAL A 446 -8.34 21.75 -26.15
C VAL A 446 -8.52 20.93 -27.42
N LYS A 447 -7.46 20.82 -28.23
CA LYS A 447 -7.48 20.19 -29.56
C LYS A 447 -6.37 19.16 -29.75
N GLY A 448 -6.66 18.14 -30.55
CA GLY A 448 -5.75 17.05 -30.88
C GLY A 448 -5.69 15.92 -29.84
N GLU A 449 -4.98 14.85 -30.18
CA GLU A 449 -4.88 13.62 -29.37
C GLU A 449 -3.89 13.72 -28.20
N GLN A 450 -3.00 14.73 -28.22
CA GLN A 450 -1.99 14.94 -27.19
C GLN A 450 -2.60 15.50 -25.90
N PHE A 451 -2.17 14.96 -24.76
CA PHE A 451 -2.60 15.42 -23.44
C PHE A 451 -1.93 16.73 -23.05
N GLN A 452 -2.74 17.72 -22.68
CA GLN A 452 -2.31 19.05 -22.28
C GLN A 452 -2.67 19.29 -20.81
N LYS A 453 -1.83 20.03 -20.07
CA LYS A 453 -2.20 20.50 -18.72
C LYS A 453 -3.18 21.66 -18.86
N VAL A 454 -4.38 21.49 -18.29
CA VAL A 454 -5.49 22.45 -18.41
C VAL A 454 -5.91 22.91 -17.01
N SER A 455 -6.20 24.19 -16.84
CA SER A 455 -6.74 24.71 -15.58
C SER A 455 -8.24 24.40 -15.46
N LEU A 456 -8.64 24.00 -14.26
CA LEU A 456 -10.01 23.76 -13.83
C LEU A 456 -10.58 24.93 -12.98
N ALA A 457 -9.83 26.04 -12.85
CA ALA A 457 -10.27 27.20 -12.09
C ALA A 457 -11.61 27.75 -12.63
N GLY A 458 -12.55 28.02 -11.71
CA GLY A 458 -13.91 28.44 -12.06
C GLY A 458 -14.85 27.32 -12.52
N THR A 459 -14.41 26.06 -12.51
CA THR A 459 -15.26 24.89 -12.85
C THR A 459 -15.59 24.05 -11.61
N PRO A 460 -16.65 23.22 -11.64
CA PRO A 460 -16.97 22.32 -10.52
C PRO A 460 -16.04 21.09 -10.42
N ARG A 461 -15.00 21.00 -11.28
CA ARG A 461 -14.00 19.92 -11.24
C ARG A 461 -12.77 20.35 -10.45
N GLY A 462 -12.17 19.40 -9.76
CA GLY A 462 -10.87 19.51 -9.12
C GLY A 462 -10.49 18.22 -8.40
N GLY A 463 -9.20 17.85 -8.45
CA GLY A 463 -8.67 16.62 -7.83
C GLY A 463 -9.24 15.31 -8.44
N LEU A 464 -8.83 14.17 -7.86
CA LEU A 464 -9.16 12.83 -8.37
C LEU A 464 -10.66 12.53 -8.39
N LEU A 465 -11.39 12.98 -7.37
CA LEU A 465 -12.80 12.63 -7.16
C LEU A 465 -13.76 13.18 -8.22
N THR A 466 -13.28 14.07 -9.09
CA THR A 466 -14.04 14.65 -10.21
C THR A 466 -13.56 14.20 -11.60
N GLN A 467 -12.56 13.31 -11.65
CA GLN A 467 -12.09 12.67 -12.88
C GLN A 467 -13.06 11.55 -13.30
N ALA A 468 -13.30 11.43 -14.60
CA ALA A 468 -14.23 10.46 -15.16
C ALA A 468 -13.81 9.01 -14.91
N SER A 469 -12.52 8.70 -14.76
CA SER A 469 -12.04 7.38 -14.35
C SER A 469 -12.65 6.95 -13.01
N VAL A 470 -12.52 7.77 -11.96
CA VAL A 470 -13.06 7.53 -10.62
C VAL A 470 -14.59 7.55 -10.64
N LEU A 471 -15.20 8.50 -11.34
CA LEU A 471 -16.67 8.61 -11.45
C LEU A 471 -17.29 7.41 -12.18
N THR A 472 -16.58 6.81 -13.14
CA THR A 472 -16.99 5.59 -13.86
C THR A 472 -16.81 4.34 -13.00
N LEU A 473 -15.66 4.18 -12.34
CA LEU A 473 -15.39 3.08 -11.40
C LEU A 473 -16.42 3.00 -10.27
N THR A 474 -16.91 4.15 -9.82
CA THR A 474 -17.85 4.28 -8.70
C THR A 474 -19.33 4.32 -9.13
N SER A 475 -19.66 3.93 -10.36
CA SER A 475 -21.03 3.91 -10.89
C SER A 475 -21.53 2.49 -11.18
N ASN A 476 -22.75 2.37 -11.70
CA ASN A 476 -23.33 1.15 -12.26
C ASN A 476 -23.37 1.27 -13.80
N PRO A 477 -23.48 0.15 -14.55
CA PRO A 477 -23.54 0.17 -16.01
C PRO A 477 -24.55 1.17 -16.60
N THR A 478 -25.72 1.31 -15.97
CA THR A 478 -26.84 2.14 -16.49
C THR A 478 -27.07 3.45 -15.73
N ARG A 479 -26.43 3.67 -14.57
CA ARG A 479 -26.72 4.82 -13.68
C ARG A 479 -25.59 5.13 -12.69
N THR A 480 -25.66 6.30 -12.06
CA THR A 480 -24.78 6.67 -10.95
C THR A 480 -24.98 5.77 -9.72
N SER A 481 -24.10 5.88 -8.73
CA SER A 481 -24.26 5.20 -7.44
C SER A 481 -23.67 6.05 -6.30
N PRO A 482 -24.51 6.83 -5.57
CA PRO A 482 -24.08 7.56 -4.38
C PRO A 482 -23.39 6.66 -3.35
N VAL A 483 -23.89 5.43 -3.17
CA VAL A 483 -23.35 4.44 -2.22
C VAL A 483 -21.91 4.06 -2.58
N LYS A 484 -21.64 3.69 -3.84
CA LYS A 484 -20.29 3.34 -4.31
C LYS A 484 -19.34 4.53 -4.24
N ARG A 485 -19.79 5.73 -4.63
CA ARG A 485 -19.02 6.98 -4.54
C ARG A 485 -18.63 7.31 -3.10
N GLY A 486 -19.61 7.32 -2.19
CA GLY A 486 -19.40 7.55 -0.76
C GLY A 486 -18.49 6.50 -0.12
N LYS A 487 -18.73 5.21 -0.42
CA LYS A 487 -17.85 4.11 0.01
C LYS A 487 -16.41 4.32 -0.44
N TYR A 488 -16.19 4.63 -1.73
CA TYR A 488 -14.85 4.83 -2.29
C TYR A 488 -14.09 5.96 -1.60
N VAL A 489 -14.74 7.09 -1.29
CA VAL A 489 -14.12 8.20 -0.55
C VAL A 489 -13.78 7.77 0.89
N LEU A 490 -14.69 7.08 1.57
CA LEU A 490 -14.47 6.61 2.94
C LEU A 490 -13.34 5.57 3.05
N GLU A 491 -13.24 4.62 2.12
CA GLU A 491 -12.21 3.56 2.08
C GLU A 491 -10.86 4.06 1.55
N ASN A 492 -10.84 4.66 0.35
CA ASN A 492 -9.61 4.91 -0.38
C ASN A 492 -9.00 6.30 -0.13
N ILE A 493 -9.79 7.26 0.34
CA ILE A 493 -9.32 8.63 0.62
C ILE A 493 -9.21 8.88 2.12
N LEU A 494 -10.22 8.51 2.91
CA LEU A 494 -10.29 8.92 4.33
C LEU A 494 -9.88 7.84 5.34
N GLY A 495 -9.67 6.59 4.92
CA GLY A 495 -9.29 5.49 5.82
C GLY A 495 -10.33 5.15 6.89
N THR A 496 -11.59 5.57 6.70
CA THR A 496 -12.70 5.33 7.63
C THR A 496 -13.79 4.51 6.95
N PRO A 497 -13.53 3.23 6.59
CA PRO A 497 -14.48 2.41 5.86
C PRO A 497 -15.87 2.34 6.54
N PRO A 498 -16.96 2.25 5.76
CA PRO A 498 -18.26 1.92 6.32
C PRO A 498 -18.22 0.51 6.94
N PRO A 499 -19.05 0.21 7.96
CA PRO A 499 -19.18 -1.16 8.46
C PRO A 499 -19.65 -2.10 7.34
N PRO A 500 -19.26 -3.38 7.35
CA PRO A 500 -19.72 -4.33 6.35
C PRO A 500 -21.26 -4.48 6.40
N PRO A 501 -21.90 -4.79 5.26
CA PRO A 501 -23.34 -4.96 5.21
C PRO A 501 -23.79 -6.09 6.16
N PRO A 502 -24.94 -5.95 6.84
CA PRO A 502 -25.47 -7.02 7.67
C PRO A 502 -25.64 -8.33 6.89
N PRO A 503 -25.32 -9.50 7.46
CA PRO A 503 -25.76 -10.76 6.88
C PRO A 503 -27.30 -10.77 6.84
N ASN A 504 -27.86 -11.08 5.67
CA ASN A 504 -29.29 -11.04 5.35
C ASN A 504 -29.87 -9.64 5.03
N VAL A 505 -29.12 -8.72 4.43
CA VAL A 505 -29.75 -7.66 3.61
C VAL A 505 -30.36 -8.35 2.37
N PRO A 506 -31.68 -8.26 2.12
CA PRO A 506 -32.27 -8.79 0.89
C PRO A 506 -31.67 -8.08 -0.33
N GLU A 507 -31.54 -8.79 -1.45
CA GLU A 507 -31.30 -8.11 -2.72
C GLU A 507 -32.43 -7.10 -2.97
N LEU A 508 -32.11 -5.98 -3.62
CA LEU A 508 -33.09 -4.95 -3.95
C LEU A 508 -34.18 -5.57 -4.83
N ASN A 509 -35.38 -5.79 -4.29
CA ASN A 509 -36.53 -6.24 -5.08
C ASN A 509 -36.78 -5.28 -6.25
N GLU A 510 -36.38 -5.69 -7.46
CA GLU A 510 -36.57 -4.91 -8.69
C GLU A 510 -38.06 -4.72 -9.03
N GLU A 511 -38.94 -5.51 -8.41
CA GLU A 511 -40.40 -5.52 -8.58
C GLU A 511 -41.10 -4.21 -8.17
N LYS A 512 -40.47 -3.36 -7.36
CA LYS A 512 -40.94 -1.99 -7.11
C LYS A 512 -39.99 -0.98 -7.75
N ALA A 513 -40.36 -0.52 -8.95
CA ALA A 513 -39.72 0.61 -9.61
C ALA A 513 -39.79 1.85 -8.69
N LEU A 514 -38.68 2.15 -8.02
CA LEU A 514 -38.51 3.34 -7.20
C LEU A 514 -38.62 4.57 -8.12
N THR A 515 -39.47 5.53 -7.75
CA THR A 515 -39.79 6.68 -8.61
C THR A 515 -38.94 7.90 -8.26
N GLY A 516 -38.76 8.80 -9.22
CA GLY A 516 -37.98 10.03 -9.05
C GLY A 516 -36.49 9.90 -9.39
N ASN A 517 -35.71 10.91 -9.03
CA ASN A 517 -34.25 10.95 -9.24
C ASN A 517 -33.51 9.98 -8.30
N MET A 518 -32.22 9.72 -8.56
CA MET A 518 -31.39 8.81 -7.76
C MET A 518 -31.39 9.13 -6.24
N ARG A 519 -31.56 10.40 -5.84
CA ARG A 519 -31.73 10.79 -4.43
C ARG A 519 -33.06 10.29 -3.87
N GLN A 520 -34.17 10.60 -4.52
CA GLN A 520 -35.52 10.19 -4.10
C GLN A 520 -35.66 8.66 -4.02
N GLN A 521 -35.05 7.93 -4.97
CA GLN A 521 -35.00 6.46 -4.94
C GLN A 521 -34.23 5.94 -3.72
N MET A 522 -33.08 6.56 -3.39
CA MET A 522 -32.27 6.16 -2.25
C MET A 522 -32.91 6.52 -0.90
N GLU A 523 -33.64 7.64 -0.83
CA GLU A 523 -34.44 8.03 0.33
C GLU A 523 -35.59 7.03 0.57
N GLN A 524 -36.29 6.59 -0.48
CA GLN A 524 -37.27 5.49 -0.42
C GLN A 524 -36.63 4.18 0.09
N HIS A 525 -35.46 3.81 -0.44
CA HIS A 525 -34.73 2.61 0.02
C HIS A 525 -34.33 2.69 1.50
N ARG A 526 -33.92 3.87 1.97
CA ARG A 526 -33.47 4.11 3.35
C ARG A 526 -34.58 4.34 4.36
N ALA A 527 -35.85 4.21 3.97
CA ALA A 527 -36.95 4.19 4.92
C ALA A 527 -36.82 3.05 5.96
N ASN A 528 -36.07 1.98 5.66
CA ASN A 528 -35.68 0.96 6.64
C ASN A 528 -34.55 1.47 7.55
N PRO A 529 -34.74 1.57 8.89
CA PRO A 529 -33.71 2.03 9.83
C PRO A 529 -32.39 1.24 9.76
N THR A 530 -32.45 -0.04 9.39
CA THR A 530 -31.28 -0.91 9.22
C THR A 530 -30.38 -0.39 8.10
N CYS A 531 -30.95 -0.08 6.93
CA CYS A 531 -30.25 0.47 5.78
C CYS A 531 -29.76 1.90 6.06
N ALA A 532 -30.60 2.74 6.67
CA ALA A 532 -30.26 4.11 7.02
C ALA A 532 -28.99 4.23 7.89
N SER A 533 -28.79 3.30 8.83
CA SER A 533 -27.64 3.30 9.74
C SER A 533 -26.29 3.33 9.00
N CYS A 534 -26.11 2.47 8.00
CA CYS A 534 -24.87 2.34 7.23
C CYS A 534 -24.75 3.43 6.16
N HIS A 535 -25.85 3.74 5.47
CA HIS A 535 -25.89 4.76 4.42
C HIS A 535 -25.65 6.18 4.91
N SER A 536 -25.99 6.49 6.17
CA SER A 536 -25.82 7.82 6.79
C SER A 536 -24.43 8.44 6.59
N ARG A 537 -23.38 7.62 6.47
CA ARG A 537 -21.99 8.05 6.26
C ARG A 537 -21.58 8.16 4.79
N MET A 538 -22.12 7.31 3.93
CA MET A 538 -21.72 7.22 2.51
C MET A 538 -22.53 8.17 1.64
N ASP A 539 -23.85 8.15 1.81
CA ASP A 539 -24.78 8.78 0.88
C ASP A 539 -24.61 10.29 0.75
N PRO A 540 -24.42 11.09 1.83
CA PRO A 540 -24.16 12.52 1.68
C PRO A 540 -22.96 12.80 0.77
N ILE A 541 -21.84 12.09 1.00
CA ILE A 541 -20.62 12.21 0.17
C ILE A 541 -20.93 11.80 -1.28
N GLY A 542 -21.69 10.73 -1.48
CA GLY A 542 -22.11 10.28 -2.81
C GLY A 542 -22.98 11.30 -3.55
N PHE A 543 -23.98 11.88 -2.86
CA PHE A 543 -24.90 12.87 -3.42
C PHE A 543 -24.20 14.16 -3.83
N GLY A 544 -23.15 14.57 -3.11
CA GLY A 544 -22.32 15.72 -3.50
C GLY A 544 -21.65 15.60 -4.87
N PHE A 545 -21.58 14.39 -5.45
CA PHE A 545 -21.08 14.15 -6.80
C PHE A 545 -22.18 13.84 -7.84
N GLU A 546 -23.48 13.87 -7.49
CA GLU A 546 -24.54 13.41 -8.40
C GLU A 546 -24.74 14.28 -9.66
N ASN A 547 -24.31 15.54 -9.65
CA ASN A 547 -24.21 16.34 -10.87
C ASN A 547 -23.27 15.72 -11.92
N PHE A 548 -22.36 14.82 -11.53
CA PHE A 548 -21.62 14.01 -12.48
C PHE A 548 -22.37 12.70 -12.77
N ASN A 549 -22.70 12.45 -14.03
CA ASN A 549 -23.34 11.21 -14.48
C ASN A 549 -22.39 9.99 -14.36
N GLY A 550 -22.86 8.81 -14.78
CA GLY A 550 -22.11 7.55 -14.65
C GLY A 550 -20.76 7.50 -15.37
N ILE A 551 -20.49 8.40 -16.32
CA ILE A 551 -19.20 8.54 -17.04
C ILE A 551 -18.52 9.90 -16.79
N GLY A 552 -19.02 10.68 -15.82
CA GLY A 552 -18.42 11.95 -15.40
C GLY A 552 -18.81 13.20 -16.18
N ILE A 553 -19.83 13.17 -17.04
CA ILE A 553 -20.43 14.37 -17.67
C ILE A 553 -21.22 15.16 -16.63
N TRP A 554 -21.16 16.49 -16.65
CA TRP A 554 -21.99 17.35 -15.81
C TRP A 554 -23.44 17.39 -16.27
N ARG A 555 -24.37 17.36 -15.31
CA ARG A 555 -25.82 17.45 -15.51
C ARG A 555 -26.48 18.17 -14.35
N ASP A 556 -27.53 18.94 -14.65
CA ASP A 556 -28.37 19.62 -13.67
C ASP A 556 -29.71 18.88 -13.43
N THR A 557 -30.04 17.91 -14.29
CA THR A 557 -31.25 17.07 -14.19
C THR A 557 -30.95 15.57 -14.31
N ASP A 558 -31.82 14.77 -13.71
CA ASP A 558 -31.88 13.31 -13.78
C ASP A 558 -33.22 12.93 -14.41
N GLY A 559 -33.21 12.66 -15.71
CA GLY A 559 -34.43 12.67 -16.52
C GLY A 559 -35.10 14.04 -16.49
N ALA A 560 -36.38 14.07 -16.09
CA ALA A 560 -37.17 15.30 -15.97
C ALA A 560 -37.02 16.01 -14.60
N GLN A 561 -36.28 15.45 -13.64
CA GLN A 561 -36.18 15.98 -12.28
C GLN A 561 -34.87 16.73 -12.06
N PRO A 562 -34.86 17.88 -11.34
CA PRO A 562 -33.61 18.55 -10.97
C PRO A 562 -32.77 17.70 -10.01
N ILE A 563 -31.45 17.87 -10.08
CA ILE A 563 -30.50 17.22 -9.17
C ILE A 563 -30.25 18.13 -7.96
N ASN A 564 -30.42 17.57 -6.76
CA ASN A 564 -29.99 18.22 -5.52
C ASN A 564 -28.75 17.51 -4.95
N ALA A 565 -27.57 18.09 -5.20
CA ALA A 565 -26.30 17.63 -4.66
C ALA A 565 -25.97 18.22 -3.27
N ALA A 566 -26.83 19.07 -2.69
CA ALA A 566 -26.63 19.59 -1.35
C ALA A 566 -26.96 18.53 -0.29
N ASP A 567 -26.16 18.43 0.77
CA ASP A 567 -26.42 17.54 1.90
C ASP A 567 -25.68 17.98 3.19
N THR A 568 -25.86 17.22 4.26
CA THR A 568 -25.18 17.41 5.55
C THR A 568 -24.34 16.17 5.88
N LEU A 569 -23.04 16.35 6.12
CA LEU A 569 -22.17 15.28 6.60
C LEU A 569 -22.54 14.87 8.04
N PRO A 570 -22.18 13.65 8.50
CA PRO A 570 -22.35 13.23 9.90
C PRO A 570 -21.70 14.14 10.95
N SER A 571 -20.79 15.04 10.56
CA SER A 571 -20.22 16.09 11.41
C SER A 571 -21.13 17.30 11.62
N GLY A 572 -22.29 17.36 10.96
CA GLY A 572 -23.19 18.52 10.92
C GLY A 572 -22.81 19.59 9.88
N GLN A 573 -21.68 19.43 9.19
CA GLN A 573 -21.24 20.36 8.13
C GLN A 573 -22.08 20.19 6.86
N ARG A 574 -22.56 21.31 6.32
CA ARG A 574 -23.36 21.37 5.08
C ARG A 574 -22.49 21.71 3.87
N PHE A 575 -22.91 21.25 2.70
CA PHE A 575 -22.35 21.62 1.41
C PHE A 575 -23.47 21.62 0.35
N SER A 576 -23.26 22.35 -0.74
CA SER A 576 -24.24 22.59 -1.80
C SER A 576 -23.93 21.85 -3.11
N GLY A 577 -22.74 21.24 -3.20
CA GLY A 577 -22.27 20.52 -4.39
C GLY A 577 -20.80 20.08 -4.27
N PRO A 578 -20.20 19.57 -5.37
CA PRO A 578 -18.92 18.86 -5.31
C PRO A 578 -17.74 19.76 -4.92
N ALA A 579 -17.73 21.03 -5.33
CA ALA A 579 -16.65 21.96 -4.97
C ALA A 579 -16.60 22.24 -3.45
N GLU A 580 -17.77 22.38 -2.80
CA GLU A 580 -17.87 22.56 -1.35
C GLU A 580 -17.58 21.25 -0.60
N LEU A 581 -18.09 20.12 -1.08
CA LEU A 581 -17.76 18.81 -0.52
C LEU A 581 -16.24 18.56 -0.53
N THR A 582 -15.57 18.84 -1.65
CA THR A 582 -14.11 18.73 -1.77
C THR A 582 -13.36 19.65 -0.79
N ASN A 583 -13.90 20.83 -0.45
CA ASN A 583 -13.34 21.68 0.61
C ASN A 583 -13.50 21.03 2.01
N LEU A 584 -14.64 20.39 2.29
CA LEU A 584 -14.86 19.66 3.56
C LEU A 584 -13.96 18.41 3.66
N LEU A 585 -13.73 17.70 2.55
CA LEU A 585 -12.78 16.60 2.48
C LEU A 585 -11.33 17.08 2.68
N LEU A 586 -10.97 18.25 2.13
CA LEU A 586 -9.67 18.86 2.35
C LEU A 586 -9.46 19.32 3.81
N ALA A 587 -10.53 19.72 4.51
CA ALA A 587 -10.46 19.99 5.95
C ALA A 587 -10.10 18.72 6.75
N ARG A 588 -10.42 17.52 6.24
CA ARG A 588 -10.01 16.20 6.78
C ARG A 588 -8.64 15.72 6.26
N LYS A 589 -7.77 16.64 5.81
CA LYS A 589 -6.40 16.36 5.32
C LYS A 589 -5.55 15.43 6.19
N ASN A 590 -5.77 15.40 7.51
CA ASN A 590 -4.99 14.54 8.42
C ASN A 590 -5.46 13.08 8.37
N ASP A 591 -6.76 12.83 8.19
CA ASP A 591 -7.29 11.48 7.95
C ASP A 591 -6.83 10.96 6.59
N PHE A 592 -6.80 11.83 5.57
CA PHE A 592 -6.23 11.51 4.26
C PHE A 592 -4.73 11.20 4.34
N ALA A 593 -3.96 12.00 5.10
CA ALA A 593 -2.54 11.74 5.29
C ALA A 593 -2.28 10.41 6.01
N GLN A 594 -3.10 10.04 7.01
CA GLN A 594 -3.05 8.71 7.64
C GLN A 594 -3.37 7.59 6.65
N CYS A 595 -4.51 7.69 5.94
CA CYS A 595 -4.93 6.69 4.95
C CYS A 595 -3.88 6.47 3.86
N LEU A 596 -3.36 7.55 3.26
CA LEU A 596 -2.33 7.47 2.23
C LEU A 596 -1.01 6.91 2.79
N SER A 597 -0.64 7.25 4.03
CA SER A 597 0.55 6.70 4.69
C SER A 597 0.43 5.20 4.95
N GLU A 598 -0.73 4.74 5.41
CA GLU A 598 -1.06 3.32 5.57
C GLU A 598 -0.95 2.58 4.23
N LYS A 599 -1.67 3.04 3.20
CA LYS A 599 -1.66 2.38 1.88
C LYS A 599 -0.25 2.34 1.27
N MET A 600 0.51 3.43 1.36
CA MET A 600 1.88 3.49 0.85
C MET A 600 2.81 2.55 1.62
N LEU A 601 2.69 2.49 2.95
CA LEU A 601 3.51 1.60 3.78
C LEU A 601 3.18 0.12 3.51
N THR A 602 1.89 -0.25 3.45
CA THR A 602 1.42 -1.59 3.06
C THR A 602 2.04 -2.06 1.74
N TYR A 603 1.99 -1.22 0.71
CA TYR A 603 2.59 -1.51 -0.61
C TYR A 603 4.11 -1.67 -0.52
N ALA A 604 4.79 -0.74 0.16
CA ALA A 604 6.24 -0.72 0.30
C ALA A 604 6.78 -2.01 0.97
N ILE A 605 6.24 -2.38 2.13
CA ILE A 605 6.74 -3.52 2.90
C ILE A 605 6.17 -4.86 2.42
N GLY A 606 4.98 -4.88 1.80
CA GLY A 606 4.39 -6.09 1.20
C GLY A 606 3.66 -7.01 2.17
N ARG A 607 3.09 -6.45 3.25
CA ARG A 607 2.19 -7.14 4.18
C ARG A 607 1.10 -6.17 4.67
N GLY A 608 0.04 -6.72 5.26
CA GLY A 608 -0.96 -5.92 5.96
C GLY A 608 -0.35 -5.12 7.12
N MET A 609 -1.01 -4.02 7.48
CA MET A 609 -0.70 -3.31 8.72
C MET A 609 -1.32 -4.05 9.90
N GLU A 610 -0.56 -4.12 10.98
CA GLU A 610 -1.00 -4.59 12.28
C GLU A 610 -1.00 -3.43 13.29
N PHE A 611 -1.50 -3.66 14.50
CA PHE A 611 -1.63 -2.62 15.52
C PHE A 611 -0.28 -1.99 15.93
N TYR A 612 0.82 -2.74 15.84
CA TYR A 612 2.18 -2.23 16.08
C TYR A 612 2.71 -1.31 14.98
N ASP A 613 2.13 -1.30 13.77
CA ASP A 613 2.51 -0.35 12.71
C ASP A 613 1.87 1.03 12.91
N LYS A 614 0.78 1.14 13.68
CA LYS A 614 0.04 2.39 13.86
C LYS A 614 0.91 3.58 14.31
N PRO A 615 1.82 3.45 15.30
CA PRO A 615 2.75 4.54 15.64
C PRO A 615 3.63 4.99 14.48
N THR A 616 3.99 4.09 13.56
CA THR A 616 4.75 4.42 12.34
C THR A 616 3.87 5.19 11.34
N VAL A 617 2.64 4.75 11.10
CA VAL A 617 1.68 5.45 10.22
C VAL A 617 1.39 6.85 10.75
N ASP A 618 1.12 6.99 12.05
CA ASP A 618 0.94 8.28 12.73
C ASP A 618 2.17 9.19 12.53
N ALA A 619 3.39 8.65 12.67
CA ALA A 619 4.63 9.41 12.49
C ALA A 619 4.87 9.85 11.04
N ILE A 620 4.53 9.04 10.04
CA ILE A 620 4.61 9.41 8.61
C ILE A 620 3.61 10.55 8.31
N ALA A 621 2.37 10.43 8.78
CA ALA A 621 1.35 11.47 8.59
C ALA A 621 1.75 12.82 9.25
N GLN A 622 2.34 12.78 10.44
CA GLN A 622 2.89 13.97 11.10
C GLN A 622 4.09 14.58 10.34
N GLN A 623 4.94 13.77 9.72
CA GLN A 623 6.04 14.27 8.88
C GLN A 623 5.51 14.95 7.62
N LEU A 624 4.47 14.40 6.99
CA LEU A 624 3.78 15.05 5.87
C LEU A 624 3.25 16.43 6.26
N GLU A 625 2.50 16.54 7.36
CA GLU A 625 1.98 17.83 7.85
C GLU A 625 3.11 18.85 8.07
N LYS A 626 4.19 18.46 8.76
CA LYS A 626 5.37 19.31 9.02
C LYS A 626 6.15 19.72 7.76
N LYS A 627 5.91 19.09 6.61
CA LYS A 627 6.59 19.36 5.33
C LYS A 627 5.61 19.77 4.21
N ASN A 628 4.45 20.35 4.56
CA ASN A 628 3.45 20.83 3.60
C ASN A 628 2.90 19.73 2.66
N TYR A 629 2.82 18.50 3.18
CA TYR A 629 2.28 17.30 2.54
C TYR A 629 2.96 16.96 1.19
N ARG A 630 4.27 17.20 1.05
CA ARG A 630 5.03 16.91 -0.17
C ARG A 630 5.11 15.42 -0.48
N PHE A 631 4.94 15.03 -1.74
CA PHE A 631 5.01 13.62 -2.17
C PHE A 631 6.35 12.97 -1.79
N SER A 632 7.48 13.67 -1.98
CA SER A 632 8.79 13.15 -1.61
C SER A 632 8.91 12.88 -0.10
N THR A 633 8.24 13.68 0.75
CA THR A 633 8.21 13.43 2.20
C THR A 633 7.51 12.13 2.55
N LEU A 634 6.39 11.79 1.91
CA LEU A 634 5.73 10.49 2.11
C LEU A 634 6.70 9.34 1.83
N ILE A 635 7.36 9.37 0.67
CA ILE A 635 8.29 8.32 0.26
C ILE A 635 9.50 8.24 1.19
N ILE A 636 10.11 9.37 1.53
CA ILE A 636 11.27 9.43 2.44
C ILE A 636 10.88 8.88 3.82
N ALA A 637 9.78 9.35 4.40
CA ALA A 637 9.31 8.92 5.72
C ALA A 637 9.00 7.42 5.77
N VAL A 638 8.43 6.85 4.68
CA VAL A 638 8.25 5.40 4.52
C VAL A 638 9.58 4.66 4.49
N VAL A 639 10.56 5.07 3.67
CA VAL A 639 11.83 4.31 3.56
C VAL A 639 12.75 4.45 4.78
N THR A 640 12.61 5.54 5.55
CA THR A 640 13.29 5.72 6.84
C THR A 640 12.52 5.11 8.02
N SER A 641 11.37 4.48 7.77
CA SER A 641 10.54 3.90 8.84
C SER A 641 11.11 2.58 9.36
N LEU A 642 10.82 2.29 10.63
CA LEU A 642 11.21 1.05 11.30
C LEU A 642 10.83 -0.23 10.51
N PRO A 643 9.56 -0.44 10.08
CA PRO A 643 9.19 -1.65 9.32
C PRO A 643 9.77 -1.70 7.89
N PHE A 644 10.32 -0.59 7.37
CA PHE A 644 11.03 -0.58 6.08
C PHE A 644 12.52 -0.91 6.24
N ASP A 645 13.18 -0.40 7.28
CA ASP A 645 14.59 -0.67 7.59
C ASP A 645 14.79 -2.08 8.19
N MET A 646 13.93 -2.45 9.14
CA MET A 646 14.09 -3.63 9.98
C MET A 646 13.04 -4.70 9.69
N LYS A 647 13.31 -5.94 10.13
CA LYS A 647 12.32 -7.02 10.23
C LYS A 647 12.45 -7.78 11.54
N ARG A 648 11.34 -8.37 11.99
CA ARG A 648 11.29 -9.44 12.99
C ARG A 648 11.33 -10.79 12.27
N GLY A 649 11.93 -11.81 12.88
CA GLY A 649 11.88 -13.18 12.38
C GLY A 649 10.44 -13.71 12.31
N ASP A 650 10.14 -14.57 11.34
CA ASP A 650 8.76 -15.05 11.12
C ASP A 650 8.31 -16.02 12.23
N GLY A 651 9.27 -16.60 12.95
CA GLY A 651 9.06 -17.58 13.99
C GLY A 651 8.90 -19.00 13.45
N LYS A 652 8.72 -19.96 14.36
CA LYS A 652 8.35 -21.32 13.97
C LYS A 652 6.90 -21.31 13.49
N GLN A 653 6.72 -21.50 12.18
CA GLN A 653 5.47 -21.99 11.60
C GLN A 653 5.23 -23.43 12.05
#